data_AF-A0A662XBD1-F1
#
_entry.id   AF-A0A662XBD1-F1
#
_cell.length_a   1.000
_cell.length_b   1.000
_cell.length_c   1.000
_cell.angle_alpha   90.00
_cell.angle_beta   90.00
_cell.angle_gamma   90.00
#
_symmetry.space_group_name_H-M   'P 1'
#
loop_
_entity.id
_entity.type
_entity.pdbx_description
1 polymer ?
#
loop_
_entity_poly.entity_id
_entity_poly.type
_entity_poly.pdbx_seq_one_letter_code
_entity_poly.pdbx_strand_id
1 'polypeptide(L)'
;MATPARRPGGGEKRPRRFSLRGSAFHFHGVSPAVRSELTALLVACEGEVYRPEAVAAAANVFVLTDYWTDWALPPATRPLIAATPFWLREMLRLQRWLRPDAHAFFQPPSPPASESEQRIQFPMSFQDCEADGRDADGDVSMATATAKRYRLRLPWSPRFRFCQEVPFWPYFAAYLSQPMPNVRELTRVLKLITLTDPRRRLNCLEYAVLEVTSRLMDLIRPWLLLTLEEQTTFFRDVLPEMARLVLSMPLMFATAPWLLTPLEGDDIVAESAAAAAGSTTGKARVETQRCRFTKLETLALVCGCFFGIFPEQDIVQNASSELNPQRKVGRRGNTDDVIQFPFFTAVRMLSAPAGTGRLVVLKGQKLRCLLQYFLRVVPRAIADPTALSTEVIDFTRVGVHVPQAPDANTEPQELLQLLTLAPDTVETAAGEGQGETPTPPSMPLMSPARCVSDALIEELDQHVQIDFANKFAGGGVLNAGCVQEEIRFLLSPELLVACLVFAKLEPHEAFVIHGTERYCGYEGYGGSFAFAGDFEDTTHLVRLSDGALRRECVIVGIDATDYGSARVERQYTRGHVWRDLLKAYAGFAYPGAEAGGRCWPVATGNWGCGVFQGDRELKFLIQWLAASLRRREMVYVLFERDLDLQTKVDPLLALATSAKAREWDEQTAGLSRWLVRFLFGELTGMRGGQSVLTCAFRSLERALAAHCQQQTGEAQQETRPQPESVGEPQQASPSPKSPSRMEPPLPGLDESVAKRASLEKKPKELQQKTMQDYFASK
;
A
#
# COMPACT_ATOMS: atom_id res chain seq x y z
N MET A 1 -15.05 58.62 -41.73
CA MET A 1 -14.07 59.57 -42.30
C MET A 1 -13.00 58.78 -43.04
N ALA A 2 -12.79 59.15 -44.31
CA ALA A 2 -11.66 58.85 -45.20
C ALA A 2 -11.03 57.43 -45.20
N THR A 3 -11.37 56.67 -46.25
CA THR A 3 -10.54 55.62 -46.87
C THR A 3 -9.15 56.13 -47.28
N PRO A 4 -8.05 55.38 -47.04
CA PRO A 4 -6.84 55.49 -47.83
C PRO A 4 -6.79 54.44 -48.95
N ALA A 5 -6.26 54.88 -50.09
CA ALA A 5 -6.25 54.19 -51.38
C ALA A 5 -5.45 52.88 -51.42
N ARG A 6 -5.97 51.91 -52.19
CA ARG A 6 -5.28 50.69 -52.64
C ARG A 6 -3.99 51.05 -53.41
N ARG A 7 -2.85 50.48 -52.99
CA ARG A 7 -1.71 50.22 -53.87
C ARG A 7 -1.87 48.83 -54.50
N PRO A 8 -1.77 48.65 -55.83
CA PRO A 8 -1.66 47.35 -56.46
C PRO A 8 -0.17 46.97 -56.52
N GLY A 9 0.23 45.87 -55.88
CA GLY A 9 1.62 45.42 -55.94
C GLY A 9 2.09 44.69 -54.69
N GLY A 10 1.46 43.55 -54.40
CA GLY A 10 1.94 42.61 -53.41
C GLY A 10 1.52 41.23 -53.87
N GLY A 11 2.38 40.56 -54.63
CA GLY A 11 2.17 39.15 -54.96
C GLY A 11 1.99 38.40 -53.65
N GLU A 12 0.84 37.76 -53.49
CA GLU A 12 0.62 36.76 -52.45
C GLU A 12 1.73 35.72 -52.60
N LYS A 13 2.75 35.80 -51.75
CA LYS A 13 3.67 34.68 -51.56
C LYS A 13 2.82 33.55 -51.00
N ARG A 14 2.35 32.66 -51.89
CA ARG A 14 1.80 31.36 -51.51
C ARG A 14 2.72 30.77 -50.44
N PRO A 15 2.20 30.32 -49.29
CA PRO A 15 3.04 29.67 -48.29
C PRO A 15 3.80 28.55 -49.00
N ARG A 16 5.14 28.57 -48.90
CA ARG A 16 5.98 27.50 -49.49
C ARG A 16 5.49 26.18 -48.89
N ARG A 17 4.92 25.32 -49.73
CA ARG A 17 4.53 23.96 -49.36
C ARG A 17 5.78 23.26 -48.83
N PHE A 18 5.69 22.64 -47.65
CA PHE A 18 6.79 21.86 -47.09
C PHE A 18 7.17 20.76 -48.09
N SER A 19 8.46 20.61 -48.38
CA SER A 19 8.98 19.68 -49.39
C SER A 19 10.23 18.97 -48.85
N LEU A 20 10.30 17.67 -49.14
CA LEU A 20 11.42 16.78 -48.84
C LEU A 20 12.39 16.64 -50.02
N ARG A 21 12.22 17.45 -51.07
CA ARG A 21 13.02 17.42 -52.30
C ARG A 21 14.52 17.49 -51.98
N GLY A 22 15.30 16.60 -52.60
CA GLY A 22 16.75 16.52 -52.42
C GLY A 22 17.20 15.65 -51.23
N SER A 23 16.26 15.04 -50.51
CA SER A 23 16.53 14.05 -49.46
C SER A 23 16.10 12.65 -49.90
N ALA A 24 16.91 11.65 -49.57
CA ALA A 24 16.61 10.26 -49.85
C ALA A 24 16.34 9.48 -48.56
N PHE A 25 15.47 8.48 -48.63
CA PHE A 25 15.01 7.71 -47.48
C PHE A 25 15.16 6.20 -47.71
N HIS A 26 15.78 5.50 -46.77
CA HIS A 26 15.90 4.05 -46.77
C HIS A 26 15.09 3.45 -45.61
N PHE A 27 14.61 2.21 -45.75
CA PHE A 27 13.82 1.53 -44.72
C PHE A 27 14.61 0.36 -44.14
N HIS A 28 14.69 0.27 -42.81
CA HIS A 28 15.39 -0.78 -42.10
C HIS A 28 14.49 -1.41 -41.03
N GLY A 29 14.28 -2.73 -41.06
CA GLY A 29 13.42 -3.42 -40.08
C GLY A 29 11.91 -3.12 -40.17
N VAL A 30 11.51 -2.15 -41.00
CA VAL A 30 10.11 -1.73 -41.15
C VAL A 30 9.29 -2.78 -41.89
N SER A 31 8.13 -3.12 -41.33
CA SER A 31 7.17 -4.08 -41.91
C SER A 31 6.68 -3.63 -43.29
N PRO A 32 6.25 -4.56 -44.17
CA PRO A 32 5.78 -4.22 -45.52
C PRO A 32 4.61 -3.21 -45.52
N ALA A 33 3.68 -3.34 -44.57
CA ALA A 33 2.54 -2.44 -44.43
C ALA A 33 2.98 -1.00 -44.07
N VAL A 34 3.83 -0.85 -43.04
CA VAL A 34 4.34 0.47 -42.63
C VAL A 34 5.24 1.07 -43.72
N ARG A 35 6.03 0.24 -44.42
CA ARG A 35 6.86 0.69 -45.55
C ARG A 35 6.01 1.29 -46.68
N SER A 36 4.89 0.65 -47.01
CA SER A 36 3.96 1.14 -48.03
C SER A 36 3.36 2.50 -47.64
N GLU A 37 2.89 2.62 -46.40
CA GLU A 37 2.34 3.87 -45.83
C GLU A 37 3.38 5.01 -45.88
N LEU A 38 4.59 4.77 -45.35
CA LEU A 38 5.65 5.79 -45.32
C LEU A 38 6.11 6.17 -46.73
N THR A 39 6.15 5.22 -47.68
CA THR A 39 6.48 5.51 -49.08
C THR A 39 5.46 6.47 -49.69
N ALA A 40 4.17 6.26 -49.45
CA ALA A 40 3.12 7.16 -49.94
C ALA A 40 3.28 8.58 -49.36
N LEU A 41 3.59 8.69 -48.06
CA LEU A 41 3.85 9.97 -47.39
C LEU A 41 5.07 10.70 -47.98
N LEU A 42 6.16 9.98 -48.22
CA LEU A 42 7.38 10.54 -48.82
C LEU A 42 7.11 11.07 -50.23
N VAL A 43 6.47 10.29 -51.09
CA VAL A 43 6.14 10.69 -52.46
C VAL A 43 5.21 11.90 -52.48
N ALA A 44 4.20 11.95 -51.59
CA ALA A 44 3.27 13.07 -51.47
C ALA A 44 3.96 14.40 -51.09
N CYS A 45 5.16 14.34 -50.51
CA CYS A 45 5.96 15.49 -50.10
C CYS A 45 7.26 15.66 -50.90
N GLU A 46 7.35 15.07 -52.10
CA GLU A 46 8.51 15.17 -53.01
C GLU A 46 9.81 14.55 -52.47
N GLY A 47 9.71 13.60 -51.53
CA GLY A 47 10.84 12.81 -51.03
C GLY A 47 11.11 11.58 -51.90
N GLU A 48 12.37 11.15 -51.96
CA GLU A 48 12.77 9.99 -52.77
C GLU A 48 13.08 8.78 -51.89
N VAL A 49 12.57 7.60 -52.26
CA VAL A 49 13.00 6.34 -51.64
C VAL A 49 14.33 5.91 -52.24
N TYR A 50 15.35 5.80 -51.39
CA TYR A 50 16.70 5.43 -51.78
C TYR A 50 16.74 4.04 -52.39
N ARG A 51 17.16 3.97 -53.67
CA ARG A 51 17.52 2.73 -54.35
C ARG A 51 19.05 2.70 -54.53
N PRO A 52 19.75 1.64 -54.10
CA PRO A 52 21.21 1.54 -54.20
C PRO A 52 21.77 1.77 -55.61
N GLU A 53 20.96 1.52 -56.64
CA GLU A 53 21.32 1.57 -58.07
C GLU A 53 21.22 2.99 -58.68
N ALA A 54 20.57 3.94 -58.00
CA ALA A 54 20.30 5.29 -58.50
C ALA A 54 21.20 6.33 -57.80
N VAL A 55 22.52 6.23 -58.02
CA VAL A 55 23.52 7.07 -57.37
C VAL A 55 23.71 8.37 -58.17
N ALA A 56 23.06 9.48 -57.79
CA ALA A 56 23.52 10.79 -58.27
C ALA A 56 23.24 12.03 -57.41
N ALA A 57 22.09 12.23 -56.74
CA ALA A 57 21.70 13.61 -56.36
C ALA A 57 21.39 13.94 -54.89
N ALA A 58 21.20 12.97 -53.97
CA ALA A 58 20.75 13.31 -52.61
C ALA A 58 21.92 13.68 -51.66
N ALA A 59 21.77 14.82 -50.96
CA ALA A 59 22.77 15.35 -50.02
C ALA A 59 22.77 14.65 -48.66
N ASN A 60 21.63 14.13 -48.22
CA ASN A 60 21.45 13.38 -46.97
C ASN A 60 20.59 12.13 -47.23
N VAL A 61 20.98 10.99 -46.65
CA VAL A 61 20.20 9.75 -46.68
C VAL A 61 19.69 9.45 -45.27
N PHE A 62 18.39 9.55 -45.07
CA PHE A 62 17.73 9.20 -43.82
C PHE A 62 17.35 7.72 -43.82
N VAL A 63 17.60 7.01 -42.73
CA VAL A 63 17.23 5.60 -42.60
C VAL A 63 16.13 5.46 -41.55
N LEU A 64 14.92 5.17 -42.02
CA LEU A 64 13.73 4.98 -41.20
C LEU A 64 13.74 3.56 -40.63
N THR A 65 13.89 3.46 -39.32
CA THR A 65 14.11 2.20 -38.62
C THR A 65 12.97 1.86 -37.68
N ASP A 66 12.55 0.60 -37.68
CA ASP A 66 11.55 0.10 -36.72
C ASP A 66 12.12 -0.02 -35.30
N TYR A 67 11.27 0.14 -34.30
CA TYR A 67 11.68 0.26 -32.90
C TYR A 67 12.21 -1.05 -32.30
N TRP A 68 11.77 -2.19 -32.83
CA TRP A 68 12.14 -3.53 -32.33
C TRP A 68 13.30 -4.14 -33.09
N THR A 69 13.85 -3.44 -34.08
CA THR A 69 14.94 -3.95 -34.91
C THR A 69 16.28 -3.45 -34.36
N ASP A 70 17.23 -4.38 -34.23
CA ASP A 70 18.61 -4.05 -33.87
C ASP A 70 19.21 -3.12 -34.93
N TRP A 71 19.64 -1.94 -34.51
CA TRP A 71 20.20 -0.94 -35.40
C TRP A 71 21.71 -1.13 -35.55
N ALA A 72 22.16 -1.59 -36.72
CA ALA A 72 23.55 -1.49 -37.16
C ALA A 72 23.62 -0.67 -38.45
N LEU A 73 24.40 0.41 -38.45
CA LEU A 73 24.62 1.20 -39.67
C LEU A 73 25.33 0.32 -40.70
N PRO A 74 24.74 0.04 -41.88
CA PRO A 74 25.48 -0.64 -42.92
C PRO A 74 26.70 0.21 -43.32
N PRO A 75 27.85 -0.40 -43.63
CA PRO A 75 29.02 0.33 -44.09
C PRO A 75 28.64 1.11 -45.36
N ALA A 76 28.59 2.43 -45.23
CA ALA A 76 28.18 3.32 -46.30
C ALA A 76 29.30 4.30 -46.62
N THR A 77 29.46 4.60 -47.91
CA THR A 77 30.42 5.60 -48.41
C THR A 77 30.00 7.04 -48.10
N ARG A 78 28.86 7.24 -47.42
CA ARG A 78 28.24 8.53 -47.09
C ARG A 78 27.60 8.51 -45.69
N PRO A 79 27.46 9.67 -45.02
CA PRO A 79 26.82 9.75 -43.72
C PRO A 79 25.32 9.40 -43.82
N LEU A 80 24.94 8.31 -43.16
CA LEU A 80 23.55 7.89 -42.96
C LEU A 80 23.01 8.52 -41.68
N ILE A 81 21.79 9.04 -41.73
CA ILE A 81 21.13 9.66 -40.59
C ILE A 81 20.00 8.73 -40.12
N ALA A 82 20.19 8.10 -38.96
CA ALA A 82 19.16 7.25 -38.36
C ALA A 82 17.96 8.10 -37.94
N ALA A 83 16.75 7.65 -38.27
CA ALA A 83 15.51 8.28 -37.85
C ALA A 83 14.40 7.23 -37.68
N THR A 84 13.33 7.61 -36.99
CA THR A 84 12.16 6.74 -36.79
C THR A 84 11.00 7.15 -37.71
N PRO A 85 10.04 6.24 -37.96
CA PRO A 85 8.76 6.59 -38.57
C PRO A 85 8.05 7.75 -37.86
N PHE A 86 8.11 7.78 -36.52
CA PHE A 86 7.55 8.86 -35.70
C PHE A 86 8.16 10.23 -36.01
N TRP A 87 9.49 10.32 -36.20
CA TRP A 87 10.14 11.57 -36.63
C TRP A 87 9.61 12.08 -37.96
N LEU A 88 9.48 11.20 -38.96
CA LEU A 88 8.95 11.58 -40.28
C LEU A 88 7.50 12.09 -40.15
N ARG A 89 6.63 11.34 -39.45
CA ARG A 89 5.23 11.75 -39.26
C ARG A 89 5.12 13.08 -38.53
N GLU A 90 5.93 13.31 -37.50
CA GLU A 90 5.90 14.58 -36.75
C GLU A 90 6.45 15.76 -37.55
N MET A 91 7.48 15.54 -38.37
CA MET A 91 8.01 16.51 -39.33
C MET A 91 6.94 16.92 -40.36
N LEU A 92 6.20 15.93 -40.89
CA LEU A 92 5.08 16.15 -41.79
C LEU A 92 3.91 16.86 -41.10
N ARG A 93 3.56 16.46 -39.87
CA ARG A 93 2.48 17.09 -39.09
C ARG A 93 2.77 18.57 -38.82
N LEU A 94 4.02 18.91 -38.48
CA LEU A 94 4.45 20.27 -38.19
C LEU A 94 4.87 21.07 -39.42
N GLN A 95 4.94 20.45 -40.60
CA GLN A 95 5.33 21.07 -41.87
C GLN A 95 6.67 21.82 -41.79
N ARG A 96 7.65 21.30 -41.04
CA ARG A 96 8.99 21.89 -40.89
C ARG A 96 10.05 20.82 -40.65
N TRP A 97 11.28 21.08 -41.08
CA TRP A 97 12.42 20.21 -40.79
C TRP A 97 12.71 20.15 -39.29
N LEU A 98 12.75 18.94 -38.75
CA LEU A 98 13.12 18.67 -37.36
C LEU A 98 14.48 17.97 -37.35
N ARG A 99 15.37 18.37 -36.45
CA ARG A 99 16.62 17.63 -36.26
C ARG A 99 16.32 16.29 -35.58
N PRO A 100 16.88 15.17 -36.05
CA PRO A 100 16.66 13.86 -35.41
C PRO A 100 17.14 13.79 -33.94
N ASP A 101 18.09 14.62 -33.54
CA ASP A 101 18.57 14.71 -32.15
C ASP A 101 17.69 15.59 -31.24
N ALA A 102 16.64 16.22 -31.78
CA ALA A 102 15.82 17.16 -31.02
C ALA A 102 14.84 16.50 -30.04
N HIS A 103 14.61 15.19 -30.17
CA HIS A 103 13.69 14.43 -29.31
C HIS A 103 14.17 12.99 -29.12
N ALA A 104 13.94 12.41 -27.94
CA ALA A 104 14.43 11.07 -27.58
C ALA A 104 13.96 9.96 -28.54
N PHE A 105 12.75 10.08 -29.08
CA PHE A 105 12.13 9.09 -29.99
C PHE A 105 12.29 9.37 -31.48
N PHE A 106 13.03 10.41 -31.86
CA PHE A 106 13.25 10.71 -33.28
C PHE A 106 14.34 9.84 -33.89
N GLN A 107 15.22 9.30 -33.06
CA GLN A 107 16.21 8.29 -33.44
C GLN A 107 15.79 6.92 -32.90
N PRO A 108 16.12 5.82 -33.59
CA PRO A 108 15.89 4.48 -33.07
C PRO A 108 16.67 4.27 -31.75
N PRO A 109 16.27 3.30 -30.93
CA PRO A 109 17.02 2.94 -29.73
C PRO A 109 18.49 2.71 -30.04
N SER A 110 19.38 3.21 -29.19
CA SER A 110 20.82 3.00 -29.36
C SER A 110 21.14 1.50 -29.32
N PRO A 111 22.05 1.00 -30.17
CA PRO A 111 22.47 -0.38 -30.11
C PRO A 111 23.14 -0.71 -28.76
N PRO A 112 23.10 -1.98 -28.33
CA PRO A 112 23.86 -2.44 -27.17
C PRO A 112 25.37 -2.23 -27.38
N ALA A 113 26.12 -2.06 -26.30
CA ALA A 113 27.55 -1.76 -26.37
C ALA A 113 28.38 -2.98 -26.79
N SER A 114 27.85 -4.20 -26.61
CA SER A 114 28.43 -5.45 -27.12
C SER A 114 27.39 -6.37 -27.76
N GLU A 115 27.80 -7.21 -28.71
CA GLU A 115 26.93 -8.24 -29.33
C GLU A 115 26.46 -9.31 -28.32
N SER A 116 27.13 -9.43 -27.17
CA SER A 116 26.81 -10.32 -26.05
C SER A 116 25.79 -9.74 -25.06
N GLU A 117 25.52 -8.43 -25.10
CA GLU A 117 24.53 -7.78 -24.24
C GLU A 117 23.10 -8.07 -24.70
N GLN A 118 22.21 -8.25 -23.72
CA GLN A 118 20.88 -8.86 -23.89
C GLN A 118 20.06 -8.27 -25.04
N ARG A 119 19.75 -9.13 -26.01
CA ARG A 119 18.62 -8.94 -26.93
C ARG A 119 17.34 -8.79 -26.12
N ILE A 120 16.39 -8.00 -26.61
CA ILE A 120 15.03 -8.01 -26.07
C ILE A 120 14.51 -9.45 -26.18
N GLN A 121 14.35 -10.11 -25.03
CA GLN A 121 13.95 -11.51 -24.95
C GLN A 121 12.56 -11.62 -24.34
N PHE A 122 11.71 -12.38 -25.00
CA PHE A 122 10.42 -12.80 -24.48
C PHE A 122 10.40 -14.33 -24.49
N PRO A 123 9.87 -15.00 -23.45
CA PRO A 123 9.64 -16.43 -23.51
C PRO A 123 8.56 -16.74 -24.57
N MET A 124 8.61 -17.92 -25.17
CA MET A 124 7.57 -18.36 -26.12
C MET A 124 6.16 -18.39 -25.50
N SER A 125 6.09 -18.51 -24.19
CA SER A 125 4.86 -18.48 -23.40
C SER A 125 4.39 -17.07 -23.01
N PHE A 126 5.06 -16.00 -23.47
CA PHE A 126 4.70 -14.63 -23.11
C PHE A 126 3.28 -14.29 -23.58
N GLN A 127 2.46 -13.79 -22.66
CA GLN A 127 1.08 -13.37 -22.93
C GLN A 127 0.89 -11.89 -22.61
N ASP A 128 0.55 -11.09 -23.64
CA ASP A 128 0.19 -9.68 -23.49
C ASP A 128 -1.31 -9.57 -23.15
N CYS A 129 -1.63 -9.73 -21.87
CA CYS A 129 -3.01 -9.85 -21.35
C CYS A 129 -3.74 -8.49 -21.24
N GLU A 130 -4.01 -7.84 -22.37
CA GLU A 130 -4.98 -6.72 -22.50
C GLU A 130 -6.05 -7.06 -23.54
N ALA A 131 -6.38 -8.35 -23.67
CA ALA A 131 -7.56 -8.77 -24.40
C ALA A 131 -8.75 -8.77 -23.43
N ASP A 132 -9.70 -7.85 -23.66
CA ASP A 132 -11.11 -8.14 -23.39
C ASP A 132 -11.35 -9.60 -23.79
N GLY A 133 -11.99 -10.39 -22.93
CA GLY A 133 -12.26 -11.82 -23.13
C GLY A 133 -13.12 -12.09 -24.37
N ARG A 134 -12.53 -11.90 -25.54
CA ARG A 134 -13.04 -12.33 -26.83
C ARG A 134 -12.35 -13.63 -27.17
N ASP A 135 -13.15 -14.66 -27.36
CA ASP A 135 -12.69 -15.94 -27.86
C ASP A 135 -12.16 -15.81 -29.29
N ALA A 136 -11.62 -16.91 -29.83
CA ALA A 136 -11.02 -16.96 -31.17
C ALA A 136 -11.99 -16.56 -32.30
N ASP A 137 -13.29 -16.49 -32.02
CA ASP A 137 -14.36 -16.13 -32.95
C ASP A 137 -14.81 -14.66 -32.81
N GLY A 138 -14.25 -13.92 -31.84
CA GLY A 138 -14.55 -12.50 -31.64
C GLY A 138 -15.78 -12.23 -30.76
N ASP A 139 -16.38 -13.27 -30.19
CA ASP A 139 -17.52 -13.18 -29.29
C ASP A 139 -17.05 -12.96 -27.85
N VAL A 140 -17.78 -12.12 -27.11
CA VAL A 140 -17.53 -11.96 -25.67
C VAL A 140 -17.98 -13.25 -25.00
N SER A 141 -17.04 -13.98 -24.39
CA SER A 141 -17.35 -15.21 -23.67
C SER A 141 -18.41 -14.93 -22.60
N MET A 142 -19.63 -15.46 -22.81
CA MET A 142 -20.72 -15.51 -21.83
C MET A 142 -20.43 -16.59 -20.76
N ALA A 143 -19.22 -16.63 -20.24
CA ALA A 143 -18.93 -17.38 -19.03
C ALA A 143 -19.51 -16.60 -17.86
N THR A 144 -20.45 -17.24 -17.15
CA THR A 144 -21.03 -16.90 -15.84
C THR A 144 -20.29 -15.78 -15.10
N ALA A 145 -21.02 -14.72 -14.73
CA ALA A 145 -20.57 -13.51 -14.04
C ALA A 145 -19.60 -13.75 -12.86
N THR A 146 -18.34 -14.04 -13.15
CA THR A 146 -17.23 -14.00 -12.20
C THR A 146 -16.70 -12.58 -12.16
N ALA A 147 -16.58 -12.01 -10.95
CA ALA A 147 -16.04 -10.68 -10.70
C ALA A 147 -14.89 -10.32 -11.66
N LYS A 148 -15.01 -9.19 -12.35
CA LYS A 148 -14.10 -8.79 -13.43
C LYS A 148 -12.69 -8.59 -12.85
N ARG A 149 -11.80 -9.56 -13.07
CA ARG A 149 -10.40 -9.49 -12.60
C ARG A 149 -9.51 -8.80 -13.63
N TYR A 150 -8.61 -7.94 -13.14
CA TYR A 150 -7.70 -7.15 -13.97
C TYR A 150 -6.25 -7.58 -13.78
N ARG A 151 -5.47 -7.52 -14.87
CA ARG A 151 -4.05 -7.87 -14.89
C ARG A 151 -3.19 -6.60 -14.84
N LEU A 152 -1.97 -6.75 -14.34
CA LEU A 152 -0.97 -5.68 -14.29
C LEU A 152 -0.61 -5.22 -15.71
N ARG A 153 -0.63 -3.91 -15.96
CA ARG A 153 -0.08 -3.33 -17.19
C ARG A 153 1.45 -3.36 -17.15
N LEU A 154 2.04 -4.13 -18.06
CA LEU A 154 3.46 -4.41 -18.08
C LEU A 154 4.25 -3.34 -18.85
N PRO A 155 5.40 -2.86 -18.33
CA PRO A 155 6.23 -1.87 -19.02
C PRO A 155 6.92 -2.42 -20.28
N TRP A 156 7.04 -3.75 -20.40
CA TRP A 156 7.52 -4.43 -21.59
C TRP A 156 6.41 -4.82 -22.58
N SER A 157 5.15 -4.46 -22.31
CA SER A 157 4.07 -4.67 -23.28
C SER A 157 4.33 -3.84 -24.54
N PRO A 158 4.23 -4.42 -25.75
CA PRO A 158 4.28 -3.67 -27.01
C PRO A 158 3.16 -2.61 -27.14
N ARG A 159 2.13 -2.66 -26.28
CA ARG A 159 1.03 -1.70 -26.22
C ARG A 159 1.33 -0.50 -25.31
N PHE A 160 2.36 -0.59 -24.46
CA PHE A 160 2.79 0.57 -23.68
C PHE A 160 3.57 1.53 -24.58
N ARG A 161 2.86 2.53 -25.11
CA ARG A 161 3.35 3.42 -26.17
C ARG A 161 3.28 4.90 -25.82
N PHE A 162 4.29 5.64 -26.22
CA PHE A 162 4.26 7.09 -26.30
C PHE A 162 3.46 7.54 -27.54
N CYS A 163 2.51 8.45 -27.34
CA CYS A 163 1.63 8.96 -28.39
C CYS A 163 0.94 7.87 -29.22
N GLN A 164 0.62 6.71 -28.62
CA GLN A 164 0.02 5.53 -29.28
C GLN A 164 0.85 4.89 -30.41
N GLU A 165 2.05 5.42 -30.70
CA GLU A 165 2.88 4.99 -31.82
C GLU A 165 4.19 4.34 -31.38
N VAL A 166 4.91 4.97 -30.45
CA VAL A 166 6.29 4.58 -30.12
C VAL A 166 6.30 3.64 -28.90
N PRO A 167 6.70 2.37 -29.03
CA PRO A 167 6.81 1.47 -27.87
C PRO A 167 7.94 1.93 -26.94
N PHE A 168 7.67 1.95 -25.63
CA PHE A 168 8.67 2.37 -24.65
C PHE A 168 9.77 1.32 -24.43
N TRP A 169 9.41 0.04 -24.44
CA TRP A 169 10.31 -1.04 -24.00
C TRP A 169 11.66 -1.09 -24.75
N PRO A 170 11.71 -0.97 -26.09
CA PRO A 170 13.01 -0.97 -26.78
C PRO A 170 13.95 0.16 -26.34
N TYR A 171 13.40 1.34 -26.00
CA TYR A 171 14.19 2.44 -25.47
C TYR A 171 14.63 2.18 -24.03
N PHE A 172 13.75 1.66 -23.18
CA PHE A 172 14.13 1.29 -21.81
C PHE A 172 15.24 0.25 -21.82
N ALA A 173 15.10 -0.78 -22.65
CA ALA A 173 16.12 -1.80 -22.82
C ALA A 173 17.46 -1.21 -23.25
N ALA A 174 17.45 -0.40 -24.32
CA ALA A 174 18.66 0.26 -24.82
C ALA A 174 19.34 1.16 -23.79
N TYR A 175 18.58 1.89 -22.97
CA TYR A 175 19.13 2.78 -21.95
C TYR A 175 19.65 2.05 -20.71
N LEU A 176 18.95 1.00 -20.27
CA LEU A 176 19.35 0.20 -19.11
C LEU A 176 20.56 -0.70 -19.41
N SER A 177 20.77 -1.09 -20.67
CA SER A 177 21.98 -1.80 -21.11
C SER A 177 23.23 -0.92 -21.16
N GLN A 178 23.10 0.41 -21.04
CA GLN A 178 24.27 1.29 -21.04
C GLN A 178 25.00 1.25 -19.67
N PRO A 179 26.34 1.29 -19.65
CA PRO A 179 27.10 1.41 -18.41
C PRO A 179 26.73 2.67 -17.63
N MET A 180 26.47 2.52 -16.32
CA MET A 180 26.19 3.62 -15.39
C MET A 180 27.23 3.69 -14.26
N PRO A 181 28.52 3.99 -14.55
CA PRO A 181 29.60 3.90 -13.57
C PRO A 181 29.58 4.99 -12.48
N ASN A 182 28.68 5.97 -12.59
CA ASN A 182 28.58 7.07 -11.65
C ASN A 182 27.19 7.73 -11.71
N VAL A 183 26.94 8.62 -10.74
CA VAL A 183 25.67 9.34 -10.58
C VAL A 183 25.29 10.19 -11.79
N ARG A 184 26.25 10.68 -12.57
CA ARG A 184 26.00 11.51 -13.75
C ARG A 184 25.37 10.67 -14.85
N GLU A 185 25.92 9.49 -15.12
CA GLU A 185 25.35 8.55 -16.09
C GLU A 185 24.02 7.97 -15.61
N LEU A 186 23.90 7.62 -14.33
CA LEU A 186 22.62 7.22 -13.73
C LEU A 186 21.55 8.30 -13.92
N THR A 187 21.89 9.56 -13.60
CA THR A 187 20.98 10.71 -13.78
C THR A 187 20.58 10.89 -15.25
N ARG A 188 21.52 10.71 -16.18
CA ARG A 188 21.24 10.78 -17.62
C ARG A 188 20.25 9.70 -18.04
N VAL A 189 20.46 8.44 -17.64
CA VAL A 189 19.58 7.30 -17.95
C VAL A 189 18.18 7.51 -17.35
N LEU A 190 18.09 7.89 -16.06
CA LEU A 190 16.81 8.17 -15.40
C LEU A 190 16.03 9.26 -16.11
N LYS A 191 16.69 10.34 -16.58
CA LYS A 191 16.03 11.41 -17.34
C LYS A 191 15.50 10.93 -18.68
N LEU A 192 16.23 10.05 -19.37
CA LEU A 192 15.81 9.49 -20.66
C LEU A 192 14.61 8.55 -20.49
N ILE A 193 14.65 7.64 -19.53
CA ILE A 193 13.55 6.71 -19.23
C ILE A 193 12.27 7.48 -18.86
N THR A 194 12.41 8.51 -18.02
CA THR A 194 11.26 9.23 -17.44
C THR A 194 10.81 10.44 -18.26
N LEU A 195 11.50 10.71 -19.38
CA LEU A 195 11.31 11.91 -20.21
C LEU A 195 11.36 13.22 -19.39
N THR A 196 12.19 13.25 -18.35
CA THR A 196 12.37 14.42 -17.49
C THR A 196 13.22 15.47 -18.20
N ASP A 197 12.89 16.76 -18.02
CA ASP A 197 13.67 17.89 -18.56
C ASP A 197 15.17 17.70 -18.28
N PRO A 198 16.03 17.67 -19.33
CA PRO A 198 17.48 17.54 -19.18
C PRO A 198 18.10 18.55 -18.22
N ARG A 199 17.52 19.75 -18.08
CA ARG A 199 17.98 20.82 -17.20
C ARG A 199 17.63 20.61 -15.73
N ARG A 200 16.63 19.77 -15.42
CA ARG A 200 16.20 19.52 -14.03
C ARG A 200 17.28 18.73 -13.30
N ARG A 201 17.74 19.22 -12.15
CA ARG A 201 18.67 18.47 -11.29
C ARG A 201 17.93 17.40 -10.49
N LEU A 202 18.56 16.24 -10.32
CA LEU A 202 18.09 15.19 -9.41
C LEU A 202 18.75 15.38 -8.03
N ASN A 203 18.53 16.55 -7.43
CA ASN A 203 19.23 17.01 -6.24
C ASN A 203 19.06 16.11 -5.00
N CYS A 204 17.93 15.41 -4.86
CA CYS A 204 17.74 14.46 -3.76
C CYS A 204 18.53 13.16 -3.99
N LEU A 205 18.61 12.69 -5.23
CA LEU A 205 19.45 11.54 -5.59
C LEU A 205 20.93 11.87 -5.41
N GLU A 206 21.34 13.05 -5.87
CA GLU A 206 22.69 13.57 -5.65
C GLU A 206 23.01 13.63 -4.15
N TYR A 207 22.10 14.15 -3.32
CA TYR A 207 22.27 14.19 -1.86
C TYR A 207 22.38 12.79 -1.23
N ALA A 208 21.62 11.81 -1.73
CA ALA A 208 21.63 10.44 -1.21
C ALA A 208 22.90 9.66 -1.57
N VAL A 209 23.52 9.97 -2.71
CA VAL A 209 24.60 9.16 -3.29
C VAL A 209 25.96 9.85 -3.24
N LEU A 210 26.02 11.19 -3.24
CA LEU A 210 27.28 11.94 -3.26
C LEU A 210 27.59 12.61 -1.92
N GLU A 211 28.87 12.93 -1.77
CA GLU A 211 29.37 13.84 -0.75
C GLU A 211 28.75 15.25 -0.93
N VAL A 212 27.96 15.68 0.06
CA VAL A 212 27.52 17.08 0.15
C VAL A 212 28.65 17.88 0.77
N THR A 213 29.57 18.36 -0.06
CA THR A 213 30.51 19.42 0.36
C THR A 213 29.76 20.75 0.44
N SER A 214 28.97 20.94 1.50
CA SER A 214 28.54 22.29 1.87
C SER A 214 29.75 23.04 2.43
N ARG A 215 30.26 24.01 1.66
CA ARG A 215 31.22 25.06 2.10
C ARG A 215 30.62 26.02 3.15
N LEU A 216 29.55 25.65 3.85
CA LEU A 216 28.87 26.50 4.80
C LEU A 216 28.70 25.74 6.11
N MET A 217 29.45 26.21 7.10
CA MET A 217 29.50 25.89 8.52
C MET A 217 30.56 24.85 8.93
N ASP A 218 31.69 25.40 9.40
CA ASP A 218 32.75 24.74 10.15
C ASP A 218 32.20 24.05 11.42
N LEU A 219 32.01 22.72 11.40
CA LEU A 219 32.41 21.77 12.45
C LEU A 219 32.05 20.32 12.05
N ILE A 220 33.06 19.54 11.65
CA ILE A 220 33.27 18.11 11.95
C ILE A 220 32.08 17.13 11.75
N ARG A 221 31.87 16.68 10.50
CA ARG A 221 31.78 15.28 10.04
C ARG A 221 31.34 15.28 8.57
N PRO A 222 32.02 14.58 7.63
CA PRO A 222 31.48 14.38 6.29
C PRO A 222 30.22 13.52 6.39
N TRP A 223 29.04 14.14 6.23
CA TRP A 223 27.74 13.47 6.16
C TRP A 223 27.56 12.84 4.77
N LEU A 224 28.36 11.81 4.49
CA LEU A 224 28.10 10.89 3.39
C LEU A 224 26.93 10.00 3.82
N LEU A 225 25.80 10.06 3.10
CA LEU A 225 24.71 9.11 3.34
C LEU A 225 25.13 7.70 2.93
N LEU A 226 25.79 7.54 1.78
CA LEU A 226 26.51 6.33 1.42
C LEU A 226 28.01 6.51 1.68
N THR A 227 28.63 5.56 2.36
CA THR A 227 30.10 5.50 2.49
C THR A 227 30.77 5.34 1.12
N LEU A 228 32.07 5.63 1.03
CA LEU A 228 32.80 5.48 -0.24
C LEU A 228 32.80 4.01 -0.74
N GLU A 229 32.85 3.06 0.18
CA GLU A 229 32.77 1.62 -0.11
C GLU A 229 31.38 1.25 -0.63
N GLU A 230 30.32 1.74 0.02
CA GLU A 230 28.94 1.53 -0.44
C GLU A 230 28.69 2.16 -1.80
N GLN A 231 29.20 3.37 -2.07
CA GLN A 231 29.11 4.01 -3.39
C GLN A 231 29.82 3.19 -4.47
N THR A 232 31.02 2.71 -4.17
CA THR A 232 31.80 1.88 -5.09
C THR A 232 31.05 0.59 -5.40
N THR A 233 30.57 -0.10 -4.37
CA THR A 233 29.77 -1.33 -4.49
C THR A 233 28.47 -1.06 -5.26
N PHE A 234 27.82 0.06 -4.97
CA PHE A 234 26.58 0.44 -5.63
C PHE A 234 26.76 0.59 -7.14
N PHE A 235 27.73 1.39 -7.59
CA PHE A 235 27.93 1.63 -9.02
C PHE A 235 28.63 0.49 -9.75
N ARG A 236 29.49 -0.28 -9.08
CA ARG A 236 30.24 -1.39 -9.69
C ARG A 236 29.40 -2.66 -9.83
N ASP A 237 28.67 -3.03 -8.78
CA ASP A 237 28.04 -4.35 -8.69
C ASP A 237 26.50 -4.25 -8.66
N VAL A 238 25.96 -3.39 -7.79
CA VAL A 238 24.52 -3.37 -7.51
C VAL A 238 23.72 -2.76 -8.65
N LEU A 239 24.06 -1.56 -9.11
CA LEU A 239 23.31 -0.83 -10.13
C LEU A 239 23.28 -1.55 -11.49
N PRO A 240 24.40 -2.13 -11.99
CA PRO A 240 24.36 -2.95 -13.20
C PRO A 240 23.43 -4.15 -13.06
N GLU A 241 23.46 -4.82 -11.90
CA GLU A 241 22.60 -5.97 -11.64
C GLU A 241 21.12 -5.57 -11.49
N MET A 242 20.83 -4.42 -10.88
CA MET A 242 19.47 -3.87 -10.86
C MET A 242 18.92 -3.67 -12.28
N ALA A 243 19.73 -3.15 -13.20
CA ALA A 243 19.35 -2.99 -14.60
C ALA A 243 19.12 -4.36 -15.26
N ARG A 244 20.02 -5.34 -15.03
CA ARG A 244 19.88 -6.72 -15.53
C ARG A 244 18.59 -7.40 -15.04
N LEU A 245 18.24 -7.24 -13.76
CA LEU A 245 17.01 -7.77 -13.19
C LEU A 245 15.77 -7.18 -13.89
N VAL A 246 15.78 -5.86 -14.13
CA VAL A 246 14.69 -5.20 -14.88
C VAL A 246 14.59 -5.73 -16.30
N LEU A 247 15.71 -5.89 -17.00
CA LEU A 247 15.74 -6.46 -18.35
C LEU A 247 15.26 -7.91 -18.40
N SER A 248 15.40 -8.66 -17.30
CA SER A 248 14.91 -10.04 -17.18
C SER A 248 13.43 -10.18 -16.81
N MET A 249 12.74 -9.08 -16.49
CA MET A 249 11.33 -9.12 -16.10
C MET A 249 10.38 -9.79 -17.11
N PRO A 250 10.54 -9.64 -18.45
CA PRO A 250 9.70 -10.37 -19.39
C PRO A 250 9.78 -11.89 -19.26
N LEU A 251 10.90 -12.41 -18.75
CA LEU A 251 11.09 -13.84 -18.47
C LEU A 251 10.49 -14.23 -17.11
N MET A 252 10.65 -13.37 -16.09
CA MET A 252 10.08 -13.60 -14.74
C MET A 252 8.54 -13.55 -14.76
N PHE A 253 7.98 -12.63 -15.55
CA PHE A 253 6.55 -12.35 -15.61
C PHE A 253 6.01 -12.68 -17.02
N ALA A 254 6.20 -13.92 -17.44
CA ALA A 254 5.68 -14.43 -18.72
C ALA A 254 4.16 -14.23 -18.84
N THR A 255 3.46 -14.30 -17.70
CA THR A 255 2.05 -13.93 -17.56
C THR A 255 1.95 -12.76 -16.58
N ALA A 256 1.21 -11.71 -16.97
CA ALA A 256 0.99 -10.55 -16.12
C ALA A 256 0.40 -10.96 -14.75
N PRO A 257 0.91 -10.45 -13.62
CA PRO A 257 0.29 -10.65 -12.31
C PRO A 257 -1.14 -10.11 -12.24
N TRP A 258 -1.96 -10.65 -11.34
CA TRP A 258 -3.29 -10.10 -11.06
C TRP A 258 -3.19 -8.83 -10.21
N LEU A 259 -4.04 -7.85 -10.52
CA LEU A 259 -4.27 -6.69 -9.67
C LEU A 259 -5.30 -7.03 -8.58
N LEU A 260 -5.14 -6.41 -7.42
CA LEU A 260 -6.01 -6.52 -6.26
C LEU A 260 -6.98 -5.33 -6.25
N THR A 261 -8.02 -5.45 -7.09
CA THR A 261 -9.11 -4.48 -7.25
C THR A 261 -10.16 -4.62 -6.15
N PRO A 262 -11.06 -3.63 -5.95
CA PRO A 262 -12.15 -3.76 -4.97
C PRO A 262 -12.91 -5.07 -5.16
N LEU A 263 -13.22 -5.75 -4.05
CA LEU A 263 -14.10 -6.90 -4.05
C LEU A 263 -15.51 -6.38 -4.30
N GLU A 264 -16.11 -6.71 -5.44
CA GLU A 264 -17.46 -6.24 -5.79
C GLU A 264 -18.43 -6.59 -4.65
N GLY A 265 -19.15 -5.59 -4.14
CA GLY A 265 -20.34 -5.85 -3.35
C GLY A 265 -21.39 -6.38 -4.32
N ASP A 266 -21.68 -7.68 -4.24
CA ASP A 266 -22.65 -8.33 -5.11
C ASP A 266 -24.07 -7.78 -4.87
N ASP A 267 -24.42 -6.66 -5.50
CA ASP A 267 -25.83 -6.29 -5.71
C ASP A 267 -26.49 -7.17 -6.80
N ILE A 268 -25.71 -7.98 -7.53
CA ILE A 268 -26.20 -8.74 -8.70
C ILE A 268 -26.16 -10.28 -8.48
N VAL A 269 -25.29 -10.81 -7.61
CA VAL A 269 -25.19 -12.27 -7.38
C VAL A 269 -26.04 -12.74 -6.18
N ALA A 270 -26.50 -11.81 -5.33
CA ALA A 270 -27.33 -12.12 -4.17
C ALA A 270 -28.65 -12.82 -4.53
N GLU A 271 -29.24 -12.59 -5.70
CA GLU A 271 -30.48 -13.27 -6.11
C GLU A 271 -30.28 -14.69 -6.65
N SER A 272 -29.11 -14.99 -7.22
CA SER A 272 -28.84 -16.28 -7.89
C SER A 272 -28.20 -17.32 -6.93
N ALA A 273 -27.30 -16.90 -6.05
CA ALA A 273 -26.68 -17.81 -5.07
C ALA A 273 -27.59 -18.11 -3.87
N ALA A 274 -28.46 -17.18 -3.48
CA ALA A 274 -29.47 -17.40 -2.43
C ALA A 274 -30.52 -18.45 -2.82
N ALA A 275 -30.71 -18.71 -4.12
CA ALA A 275 -31.61 -19.74 -4.61
C ALA A 275 -31.01 -21.16 -4.57
N ALA A 276 -29.67 -21.30 -4.54
CA ALA A 276 -28.98 -22.58 -4.62
C ALA A 276 -28.47 -23.13 -3.28
N ALA A 277 -28.22 -22.26 -2.29
CA ALA A 277 -27.86 -22.67 -0.94
C ALA A 277 -28.87 -22.08 0.05
N GLY A 278 -29.83 -22.89 0.49
CA GLY A 278 -30.91 -22.53 1.42
C GLY A 278 -30.45 -22.19 2.85
N SER A 279 -29.48 -21.29 3.01
CA SER A 279 -28.97 -20.82 4.30
C SER A 279 -28.55 -19.35 4.20
N THR A 280 -29.52 -18.44 4.31
CA THR A 280 -29.25 -17.01 4.53
C THR A 280 -28.89 -16.80 6.00
N THR A 281 -27.65 -17.08 6.39
CA THR A 281 -27.16 -16.63 7.70
C THR A 281 -26.92 -15.12 7.61
N GLY A 282 -27.68 -14.29 8.34
CA GLY A 282 -27.54 -12.83 8.38
C GLY A 282 -26.25 -12.33 9.05
N LYS A 283 -25.08 -12.85 8.67
CA LYS A 283 -23.77 -12.63 9.30
C LYS A 283 -22.72 -12.14 8.30
N ALA A 284 -21.71 -11.44 8.80
CA ALA A 284 -20.59 -10.94 7.99
C ALA A 284 -19.75 -12.09 7.41
N ARG A 285 -19.43 -11.98 6.11
CA ARG A 285 -18.49 -12.88 5.42
C ARG A 285 -17.18 -12.15 5.14
N VAL A 286 -16.07 -12.83 5.39
CA VAL A 286 -14.72 -12.35 5.02
C VAL A 286 -14.35 -12.95 3.68
N GLU A 287 -13.92 -12.12 2.75
CA GLU A 287 -13.44 -12.54 1.44
C GLU A 287 -12.01 -12.05 1.23
N THR A 288 -11.18 -12.85 0.53
CA THR A 288 -9.79 -12.50 0.27
C THR A 288 -9.40 -12.71 -1.18
N GLN A 289 -8.63 -11.77 -1.72
CA GLN A 289 -7.92 -11.92 -2.98
C GLN A 289 -6.42 -11.80 -2.73
N ARG A 290 -5.64 -12.74 -3.25
CA ARG A 290 -4.19 -12.80 -3.00
C ARG A 290 -3.40 -12.82 -4.31
N CYS A 291 -2.29 -12.09 -4.33
CA CYS A 291 -1.19 -12.32 -5.26
C CYS A 291 0.10 -12.60 -4.47
N ARG A 292 0.95 -13.47 -5.00
CA ARG A 292 2.22 -13.87 -4.39
C ARG A 292 3.36 -13.50 -5.32
N PHE A 293 4.45 -13.02 -4.75
CA PHE A 293 5.71 -12.83 -5.43
C PHE A 293 6.83 -13.53 -4.66
N THR A 294 7.80 -14.07 -5.37
CA THR A 294 9.09 -14.41 -4.78
C THR A 294 9.84 -13.14 -4.38
N LYS A 295 10.85 -13.27 -3.53
CA LYS A 295 11.69 -12.15 -3.14
C LYS A 295 12.53 -11.63 -4.30
N LEU A 296 12.93 -12.52 -5.22
CA LEU A 296 13.62 -12.14 -6.45
C LEU A 296 12.72 -11.31 -7.39
N GLU A 297 11.48 -11.72 -7.58
CA GLU A 297 10.48 -10.95 -8.36
C GLU A 297 10.19 -9.60 -7.69
N THR A 298 10.01 -9.59 -6.37
CA THR A 298 9.80 -8.36 -5.59
C THR A 298 10.97 -7.39 -5.76
N LEU A 299 12.21 -7.88 -5.66
CA LEU A 299 13.42 -7.08 -5.90
C LEU A 299 13.40 -6.47 -7.31
N ALA A 300 13.11 -7.28 -8.34
CA ALA A 300 13.03 -6.78 -9.69
C ALA A 300 11.97 -5.66 -9.80
N LEU A 301 10.75 -5.87 -9.30
CA LEU A 301 9.68 -4.85 -9.32
C LEU A 301 10.12 -3.54 -8.64
N VAL A 302 10.79 -3.62 -7.49
CA VAL A 302 11.32 -2.44 -6.78
C VAL A 302 12.44 -1.77 -7.58
N CYS A 303 13.32 -2.51 -8.27
CA CYS A 303 14.29 -1.93 -9.21
C CYS A 303 13.58 -1.18 -10.36
N GLY A 304 12.52 -1.75 -10.95
CA GLY A 304 11.75 -1.08 -11.99
C GLY A 304 11.04 0.20 -11.48
N CYS A 305 10.59 0.21 -10.23
CA CYS A 305 10.09 1.41 -9.56
C CYS A 305 11.17 2.49 -9.41
N PHE A 306 12.40 2.10 -9.05
CA PHE A 306 13.54 3.01 -8.96
C PHE A 306 13.86 3.68 -10.30
N PHE A 307 13.88 2.91 -11.39
CA PHE A 307 14.08 3.45 -12.75
C PHE A 307 12.86 4.20 -13.30
N GLY A 308 11.67 3.99 -12.72
CA GLY A 308 10.44 4.67 -13.13
C GLY A 308 9.86 4.15 -14.44
N ILE A 309 9.97 2.85 -14.71
CA ILE A 309 9.53 2.25 -15.98
C ILE A 309 8.04 1.88 -16.03
N PHE A 310 7.39 1.71 -14.88
CA PHE A 310 6.03 1.19 -14.82
C PHE A 310 4.99 2.20 -15.34
N PRO A 311 4.01 1.76 -16.16
CA PRO A 311 2.84 2.58 -16.46
C PRO A 311 1.97 2.77 -15.21
N GLU A 312 1.10 3.79 -15.24
CA GLU A 312 0.00 3.90 -14.29
C GLU A 312 -0.87 2.63 -14.35
N GLN A 313 -1.61 2.30 -13.29
CA GLN A 313 -2.45 1.09 -13.24
C GLN A 313 -3.95 1.41 -13.19
N ASP A 314 -4.34 2.69 -13.24
CA ASP A 314 -5.75 3.12 -13.26
C ASP A 314 -6.53 2.48 -14.42
N ILE A 315 -7.73 1.99 -14.11
CA ILE A 315 -8.61 1.27 -15.04
C ILE A 315 -9.92 2.03 -15.20
N VAL A 316 -10.35 2.29 -16.44
CA VAL A 316 -11.66 2.89 -16.75
C VAL A 316 -12.69 1.77 -16.96
N GLN A 317 -13.77 1.75 -16.17
CA GLN A 317 -14.78 0.68 -16.18
C GLN A 317 -15.79 0.81 -17.32
N ASN A 318 -16.18 2.05 -17.69
CA ASN A 318 -17.17 2.34 -18.72
C ASN A 318 -16.57 3.25 -19.81
N ALA A 319 -16.04 2.65 -20.88
CA ALA A 319 -15.71 3.39 -22.09
C ALA A 319 -16.96 3.56 -22.96
N SER A 320 -17.82 4.54 -22.66
CA SER A 320 -18.71 5.06 -23.70
C SER A 320 -17.82 5.60 -24.83
N SER A 321 -17.97 5.01 -26.02
CA SER A 321 -17.28 5.33 -27.26
C SER A 321 -16.91 6.81 -27.41
N GLU A 322 -15.66 7.06 -27.81
CA GLU A 322 -15.08 8.33 -28.25
C GLU A 322 -15.00 9.46 -27.21
N LEU A 323 -13.83 9.61 -26.55
CA LEU A 323 -13.33 10.94 -26.17
C LEU A 323 -11.79 10.96 -25.97
N ASN A 324 -11.16 11.62 -26.94
CA ASN A 324 -9.81 12.20 -27.02
C ASN A 324 -8.93 12.20 -25.73
N PRO A 325 -7.78 11.48 -25.69
CA PRO A 325 -6.93 11.32 -24.49
C PRO A 325 -6.06 12.54 -24.09
N GLN A 326 -6.35 13.76 -24.61
CA GLN A 326 -5.52 14.95 -24.37
C GLN A 326 -6.05 15.97 -23.35
N ARG A 327 -7.09 15.67 -22.57
CA ARG A 327 -7.52 16.56 -21.47
C ARG A 327 -6.95 16.12 -20.11
N LYS A 328 -5.73 16.57 -19.81
CA LYS A 328 -5.33 16.82 -18.41
C LYS A 328 -6.15 17.99 -17.88
N VAL A 329 -7.31 17.69 -17.31
CA VAL A 329 -8.12 18.63 -16.52
C VAL A 329 -8.33 18.01 -15.14
N GLY A 330 -8.27 18.85 -14.10
CA GLY A 330 -8.06 18.46 -12.71
C GLY A 330 -8.93 17.32 -12.19
N ARG A 331 -8.40 16.66 -11.14
CA ARG A 331 -8.97 15.56 -10.33
C ARG A 331 -10.35 15.88 -9.71
N ARG A 332 -11.36 16.19 -10.52
CA ARG A 332 -12.77 16.39 -10.17
C ARG A 332 -13.67 15.92 -11.32
N GLY A 333 -13.43 14.70 -11.82
CA GLY A 333 -14.40 13.94 -12.60
C GLY A 333 -15.08 12.92 -11.70
N ASN A 334 -16.30 12.49 -12.06
CA ASN A 334 -17.07 11.49 -11.33
C ASN A 334 -16.19 10.25 -11.08
N THR A 335 -15.87 9.97 -9.82
CA THR A 335 -14.81 9.01 -9.43
C THR A 335 -15.22 7.55 -9.58
N ASP A 336 -16.48 7.29 -9.87
CA ASP A 336 -17.07 5.95 -9.75
C ASP A 336 -16.80 5.09 -10.99
N ASP A 337 -16.34 5.67 -12.10
CA ASP A 337 -16.01 4.94 -13.34
C ASP A 337 -14.53 4.52 -13.45
N VAL A 338 -13.69 4.81 -12.45
CA VAL A 338 -12.24 4.55 -12.50
C VAL A 338 -11.74 3.83 -11.24
N ILE A 339 -11.21 2.62 -11.42
CA ILE A 339 -10.44 1.94 -10.36
C ILE A 339 -9.05 2.58 -10.32
N GLN A 340 -8.73 3.24 -9.21
CA GLN A 340 -7.50 4.01 -9.05
C GLN A 340 -6.43 3.24 -8.28
N PHE A 341 -5.17 3.43 -8.66
CA PHE A 341 -4.01 2.85 -8.02
C PHE A 341 -3.06 3.93 -7.47
N PRO A 342 -2.24 3.60 -6.47
CA PRO A 342 -1.14 4.46 -6.05
C PRO A 342 -0.11 4.65 -7.18
N PHE A 343 0.75 5.67 -7.02
CA PHE A 343 1.90 5.80 -7.91
C PHE A 343 2.99 4.81 -7.50
N PHE A 344 3.46 3.98 -8.43
CA PHE A 344 4.62 3.10 -8.25
C PHE A 344 5.83 3.60 -9.04
N THR A 345 6.41 4.74 -8.60
CA THR A 345 7.59 5.33 -9.24
C THR A 345 8.40 6.18 -8.25
N ALA A 346 9.70 5.90 -8.13
CA ALA A 346 10.61 6.65 -7.26
C ALA A 346 10.98 8.03 -7.83
N VAL A 347 10.62 8.34 -9.07
CA VAL A 347 11.01 9.57 -9.80
C VAL A 347 10.64 10.84 -9.03
N ARG A 348 9.52 10.79 -8.29
CA ARG A 348 9.04 11.88 -7.46
C ARG A 348 9.91 12.12 -6.21
N MET A 349 10.70 11.13 -5.77
CA MET A 349 11.68 11.26 -4.69
C MET A 349 13.02 11.82 -5.16
N LEU A 350 13.38 11.64 -6.44
CA LEU A 350 14.72 11.97 -6.96
C LEU A 350 15.03 13.48 -6.98
N SER A 351 14.01 14.34 -6.88
CA SER A 351 14.21 15.79 -6.85
C SER A 351 13.20 16.56 -5.99
N ALA A 352 13.61 17.77 -5.60
CA ALA A 352 12.77 18.77 -4.94
C ALA A 352 12.98 20.16 -5.57
N PRO A 353 11.98 21.06 -5.51
CA PRO A 353 12.08 22.43 -6.04
C PRO A 353 13.24 23.23 -5.42
N ALA A 354 13.77 24.21 -6.15
CA ALA A 354 14.79 25.12 -5.63
C ALA A 354 14.29 25.84 -4.35
N GLY A 355 15.19 26.08 -3.39
CA GLY A 355 14.86 26.70 -2.11
C GLY A 355 14.23 25.76 -1.06
N THR A 356 14.02 24.47 -1.36
CA THR A 356 13.44 23.49 -0.42
C THR A 356 14.49 22.56 0.22
N GLY A 357 15.56 23.13 0.78
CA GLY A 357 16.70 22.36 1.31
C GLY A 357 16.32 21.26 2.31
N ARG A 358 15.37 21.53 3.22
CA ARG A 358 14.86 20.53 4.17
C ARG A 358 14.17 19.34 3.49
N LEU A 359 13.43 19.58 2.39
CA LEU A 359 12.78 18.52 1.63
C LEU A 359 13.79 17.68 0.83
N VAL A 360 14.89 18.29 0.38
CA VAL A 360 16.02 17.57 -0.23
C VAL A 360 16.61 16.59 0.77
N VAL A 361 16.89 17.05 2.00
CA VAL A 361 17.42 16.19 3.08
C VAL A 361 16.47 15.04 3.39
N LEU A 362 15.18 15.33 3.62
CA LEU A 362 14.17 14.31 3.91
C LEU A 362 14.11 13.26 2.79
N LYS A 363 13.96 13.68 1.53
CA LYS A 363 13.92 12.74 0.40
C LYS A 363 15.23 11.97 0.25
N GLY A 364 16.36 12.59 0.56
CA GLY A 364 17.67 11.95 0.59
C GLY A 364 17.76 10.82 1.62
N GLN A 365 17.30 11.05 2.85
CA GLN A 365 17.21 10.03 3.91
C GLN A 365 16.29 8.88 3.50
N LYS A 366 15.15 9.17 2.89
CA LYS A 366 14.24 8.15 2.35
C LYS A 366 14.89 7.33 1.23
N LEU A 367 15.61 7.99 0.31
CA LEU A 367 16.37 7.31 -0.74
C LEU A 367 17.49 6.43 -0.14
N ARG A 368 18.13 6.85 0.96
CA ARG A 368 19.14 6.05 1.65
C ARG A 368 18.59 4.71 2.16
N CYS A 369 17.34 4.66 2.65
CA CYS A 369 16.68 3.40 3.01
C CYS A 369 16.48 2.49 1.79
N LEU A 370 16.03 3.04 0.66
CA LEU A 370 15.86 2.27 -0.57
C LEU A 370 17.21 1.75 -1.12
N LEU A 371 18.26 2.56 -1.01
CA LEU A 371 19.63 2.15 -1.37
C LEU A 371 20.16 1.07 -0.44
N GLN A 372 19.84 1.11 0.87
CA GLN A 372 20.18 0.04 1.81
C GLN A 372 19.62 -1.31 1.36
N TYR A 373 18.34 -1.32 0.96
CA TYR A 373 17.69 -2.52 0.44
C TYR A 373 18.42 -3.10 -0.77
N PHE A 374 18.78 -2.26 -1.75
CA PHE A 374 19.53 -2.75 -2.92
C PHE A 374 20.93 -3.25 -2.54
N LEU A 375 21.66 -2.54 -1.68
CA LEU A 375 22.98 -2.96 -1.17
C LEU A 375 22.94 -4.30 -0.42
N ARG A 376 21.79 -4.65 0.18
CA ARG A 376 21.58 -5.91 0.91
C ARG A 376 21.12 -7.06 0.02
N VAL A 377 20.13 -6.82 -0.84
CA VAL A 377 19.41 -7.91 -1.54
C VAL A 377 20.00 -8.21 -2.90
N VAL A 378 20.54 -7.22 -3.62
CA VAL A 378 21.13 -7.46 -4.94
C VAL A 378 22.35 -8.38 -4.88
N PRO A 379 23.30 -8.23 -3.93
CA PRO A 379 24.39 -9.20 -3.80
C PRO A 379 23.91 -10.63 -3.52
N ARG A 380 22.80 -10.79 -2.77
CA ARG A 380 22.16 -12.11 -2.56
C ARG A 380 21.56 -12.66 -3.86
N ALA A 381 20.98 -11.81 -4.71
CA ALA A 381 20.46 -12.23 -6.01
C ALA A 381 21.56 -12.72 -6.96
N ILE A 382 22.76 -12.16 -6.84
CA ILE A 382 23.95 -12.61 -7.59
C ILE A 382 24.48 -13.93 -7.03
N ALA A 383 24.63 -14.03 -5.71
CA ALA A 383 25.26 -15.18 -5.06
C ALA A 383 24.36 -16.41 -4.98
N ASP A 384 23.08 -16.23 -4.67
CA ASP A 384 22.10 -17.31 -4.49
C ASP A 384 20.68 -16.87 -4.95
N PRO A 385 20.44 -16.79 -6.27
CA PRO A 385 19.13 -16.46 -6.82
C PRO A 385 18.07 -17.51 -6.47
N THR A 386 18.46 -18.76 -6.20
CA THR A 386 17.54 -19.84 -5.84
C THR A 386 16.92 -19.57 -4.48
N ALA A 387 17.72 -19.19 -3.47
CA ALA A 387 17.18 -18.82 -2.16
C ALA A 387 16.13 -17.70 -2.26
N LEU A 388 16.42 -16.62 -3.00
CA LEU A 388 15.45 -15.54 -3.19
C LEU A 388 14.22 -15.94 -4.01
N SER A 389 14.34 -16.95 -4.87
CA SER A 389 13.21 -17.51 -5.62
C SER A 389 12.34 -18.44 -4.76
N THR A 390 12.89 -18.96 -3.66
CA THR A 390 12.14 -19.80 -2.70
C THR A 390 11.47 -19.01 -1.59
N GLU A 391 12.00 -17.84 -1.23
CA GLU A 391 11.40 -16.92 -0.26
C GLU A 391 10.25 -16.14 -0.94
N VAL A 392 9.07 -16.09 -0.30
CA VAL A 392 7.85 -15.51 -0.88
C VAL A 392 7.23 -14.46 0.02
N ILE A 393 6.53 -13.52 -0.62
CA ILE A 393 5.76 -12.45 0.01
C ILE A 393 4.34 -12.50 -0.56
N ASP A 394 3.36 -12.61 0.32
CA ASP A 394 1.95 -12.66 -0.02
C ASP A 394 1.31 -11.27 0.18
N PHE A 395 0.68 -10.75 -0.88
CA PHE A 395 -0.11 -9.52 -0.86
C PHE A 395 -1.58 -9.92 -0.95
N THR A 396 -2.35 -9.65 0.09
CA THR A 396 -3.74 -10.08 0.22
C THR A 396 -4.65 -8.88 0.47
N ARG A 397 -5.67 -8.71 -0.37
CA ARG A 397 -6.79 -7.82 -0.12
C ARG A 397 -7.83 -8.58 0.69
N VAL A 398 -8.30 -8.00 1.77
CA VAL A 398 -9.33 -8.59 2.64
C VAL A 398 -10.54 -7.66 2.60
N GLY A 399 -11.71 -8.18 2.27
CA GLY A 399 -12.97 -7.45 2.35
C GLY A 399 -13.96 -8.14 3.25
N VAL A 400 -14.88 -7.36 3.81
CA VAL A 400 -15.93 -7.83 4.69
C VAL A 400 -17.28 -7.43 4.12
N HIS A 401 -18.06 -8.44 3.75
CA HIS A 401 -19.42 -8.26 3.26
C HIS A 401 -20.39 -8.38 4.42
N VAL A 402 -21.18 -7.33 4.64
CA VAL A 402 -22.24 -7.31 5.66
C VAL A 402 -23.59 -7.32 4.93
N PRO A 403 -24.53 -8.25 5.24
CA PRO A 403 -25.77 -8.45 4.48
C PRO A 403 -26.65 -7.21 4.35
N GLN A 404 -26.62 -6.32 5.33
CA GLN A 404 -27.31 -5.04 5.29
C GLN A 404 -26.48 -4.01 6.05
N ALA A 405 -26.23 -2.85 5.43
CA ALA A 405 -25.61 -1.74 6.13
C ALA A 405 -26.58 -1.24 7.23
N PRO A 406 -26.10 -1.01 8.46
CA PRO A 406 -26.98 -0.57 9.52
C PRO A 406 -27.55 0.81 9.24
N ASP A 407 -28.85 0.94 9.44
CA ASP A 407 -29.57 2.19 9.33
C ASP A 407 -29.57 2.95 10.67
N ALA A 408 -30.25 4.11 10.71
CA ALA A 408 -30.35 4.91 11.92
C ALA A 408 -31.13 4.21 13.06
N ASN A 409 -31.95 3.20 12.74
CA ASN A 409 -32.84 2.51 13.66
C ASN A 409 -32.30 1.16 14.14
N THR A 410 -31.22 0.67 13.53
CA THR A 410 -30.61 -0.63 13.87
C THR A 410 -30.16 -0.61 15.33
N GLU A 411 -30.67 -1.53 16.14
CA GLU A 411 -30.31 -1.56 17.56
C GLU A 411 -28.84 -1.98 17.74
N PRO A 412 -28.11 -1.45 18.74
CA PRO A 412 -26.71 -1.79 18.95
C PRO A 412 -26.44 -3.31 19.02
N GLN A 413 -27.38 -4.10 19.53
CA GLN A 413 -27.27 -5.54 19.63
C GLN A 413 -27.35 -6.23 18.25
N GLU A 414 -28.12 -5.67 17.32
CA GLU A 414 -28.23 -6.18 15.94
C GLU A 414 -26.93 -5.93 15.17
N LEU A 415 -26.28 -4.77 15.39
CA LEU A 415 -24.94 -4.47 14.84
C LEU A 415 -23.90 -5.53 15.21
N LEU A 416 -24.01 -6.05 16.43
CA LEU A 416 -23.08 -7.03 16.94
C LEU A 416 -23.30 -8.41 16.31
N GLN A 417 -24.57 -8.79 16.11
CA GLN A 417 -24.93 -10.01 15.41
C GLN A 417 -24.44 -10.00 13.96
N LEU A 418 -24.53 -8.85 13.28
CA LEU A 418 -24.02 -8.68 11.92
C LEU A 418 -22.52 -8.97 11.82
N LEU A 419 -21.72 -8.60 12.83
CA LEU A 419 -20.25 -8.77 12.81
C LEU A 419 -19.77 -10.08 13.47
N THR A 420 -20.66 -10.85 14.11
CA THR A 420 -20.32 -12.19 14.62
C THR A 420 -20.22 -13.21 13.51
N LEU A 421 -19.08 -13.92 13.48
CA LEU A 421 -18.79 -14.98 12.52
C LEU A 421 -19.89 -16.06 12.47
N ALA A 422 -20.18 -16.56 11.27
CA ALA A 422 -20.72 -17.91 11.14
C ALA A 422 -19.62 -18.88 11.62
N PRO A 423 -19.94 -19.97 12.34
CA PRO A 423 -18.95 -21.03 12.54
C PRO A 423 -18.45 -21.44 11.15
N ASP A 424 -17.15 -21.29 10.91
CA ASP A 424 -16.54 -21.63 9.62
C ASP A 424 -16.90 -23.09 9.30
N THR A 425 -17.54 -23.30 8.15
CA THR A 425 -17.61 -24.61 7.50
C THR A 425 -16.21 -24.99 7.08
N VAL A 426 -15.44 -25.56 8.01
CA VAL A 426 -14.37 -26.47 7.64
C VAL A 426 -15.07 -27.66 6.98
N GLU A 427 -14.78 -27.91 5.70
CA GLU A 427 -15.16 -29.16 5.03
C GLU A 427 -14.47 -30.34 5.73
N THR A 428 -14.98 -30.76 6.88
CA THR A 428 -14.70 -32.09 7.42
C THR A 428 -15.68 -33.06 6.78
N ALA A 429 -15.13 -33.98 6.00
CA ALA A 429 -15.84 -35.05 5.32
C ALA A 429 -16.84 -35.77 6.24
N ALA A 430 -17.99 -36.08 5.63
CA ALA A 430 -19.14 -36.86 6.09
C ALA A 430 -18.96 -37.74 7.35
N GLY A 431 -19.83 -37.51 8.33
CA GLY A 431 -20.17 -38.45 9.39
C GLY A 431 -21.56 -38.12 9.94
N GLU A 432 -22.54 -38.96 9.61
CA GLU A 432 -23.94 -38.83 10.04
C GLU A 432 -24.07 -38.93 11.57
N GLY A 433 -24.79 -37.99 12.19
CA GLY A 433 -25.11 -38.01 13.61
C GLY A 433 -26.19 -36.99 13.95
N GLN A 434 -27.20 -37.43 14.68
CA GLN A 434 -28.53 -36.84 14.82
C GLN A 434 -28.61 -35.59 15.72
N GLY A 435 -29.41 -34.61 15.29
CA GLY A 435 -30.41 -33.91 16.10
C GLY A 435 -29.99 -33.29 17.44
N GLU A 436 -29.34 -32.13 17.40
CA GLU A 436 -29.41 -31.12 18.47
C GLU A 436 -29.89 -29.79 17.88
N THR A 437 -30.91 -29.20 18.49
CA THR A 437 -31.38 -27.84 18.20
C THR A 437 -30.22 -26.85 18.30
N PRO A 438 -30.01 -25.92 17.33
CA PRO A 438 -28.87 -25.03 17.38
C PRO A 438 -29.07 -24.03 18.52
N THR A 439 -28.22 -24.11 19.54
CA THR A 439 -28.02 -23.02 20.49
C THR A 439 -27.61 -21.77 19.71
N PRO A 440 -28.21 -20.59 19.97
CA PRO A 440 -27.79 -19.37 19.30
C PRO A 440 -26.30 -19.15 19.57
N PRO A 441 -25.50 -18.79 18.56
CA PRO A 441 -24.06 -18.66 18.70
C PRO A 441 -23.74 -17.66 19.82
N SER A 442 -23.01 -18.11 20.83
CA SER A 442 -22.55 -17.23 21.91
C SER A 442 -21.66 -16.13 21.33
N MET A 443 -21.95 -14.90 21.73
CA MET A 443 -21.16 -13.72 21.34
C MET A 443 -19.69 -13.91 21.74
N PRO A 444 -18.72 -13.41 20.96
CA PRO A 444 -17.32 -13.47 21.35
C PRO A 444 -17.08 -12.57 22.57
N LEU A 445 -16.34 -13.13 23.52
CA LEU A 445 -15.88 -12.46 24.73
C LEU A 445 -14.91 -11.33 24.40
N MET A 446 -14.82 -10.32 25.28
CA MET A 446 -13.83 -9.27 25.15
C MET A 446 -12.42 -9.85 25.30
N SER A 447 -11.58 -9.62 24.29
CA SER A 447 -10.20 -10.09 24.31
C SER A 447 -9.34 -9.16 25.18
N PRO A 448 -8.24 -9.67 25.76
CA PRO A 448 -7.32 -8.84 26.53
C PRO A 448 -6.81 -7.66 25.71
N ALA A 449 -6.61 -6.53 26.38
CA ALA A 449 -5.92 -5.38 25.82
C ALA A 449 -4.90 -4.84 26.82
N ARG A 450 -3.82 -4.25 26.32
CA ARG A 450 -2.80 -3.59 27.14
C ARG A 450 -2.11 -2.47 26.38
N CYS A 451 -1.66 -1.46 27.11
CA CYS A 451 -0.81 -0.39 26.57
C CYS A 451 0.67 -0.71 26.80
N VAL A 452 1.53 -0.33 25.85
CA VAL A 452 3.00 -0.39 25.96
C VAL A 452 3.63 0.89 25.45
N SER A 453 4.80 1.26 25.95
CA SER A 453 5.53 2.46 25.53
C SER A 453 7.04 2.27 25.39
N ASP A 454 7.52 1.04 25.59
CA ASP A 454 8.92 0.62 25.55
C ASP A 454 9.30 -0.06 24.23
N ALA A 455 8.33 -0.24 23.33
CA ALA A 455 8.48 -0.85 22.02
C ALA A 455 7.73 -0.05 20.95
N LEU A 456 8.10 -0.25 19.69
CA LEU A 456 7.36 0.23 18.53
C LEU A 456 6.57 -0.93 17.87
N ILE A 457 5.59 -0.61 17.02
CA ILE A 457 4.76 -1.62 16.35
C ILE A 457 5.62 -2.60 15.54
N GLU A 458 6.61 -2.08 14.82
CA GLU A 458 7.55 -2.84 13.99
C GLU A 458 8.57 -3.68 14.79
N GLU A 459 8.54 -3.62 16.11
CA GLU A 459 9.40 -4.40 17.01
C GLU A 459 8.64 -5.56 17.68
N LEU A 460 7.34 -5.70 17.40
CA LEU A 460 6.48 -6.73 17.97
C LEU A 460 6.32 -7.89 16.98
N ASP A 461 7.22 -8.87 17.06
CA ASP A 461 7.18 -10.09 16.24
C ASP A 461 5.98 -10.97 16.59
N GLN A 462 5.49 -11.78 15.64
CA GLN A 462 4.29 -12.62 15.80
C GLN A 462 3.02 -11.84 16.20
N HIS A 463 2.96 -10.57 15.79
CA HIS A 463 1.75 -9.75 15.88
C HIS A 463 1.25 -9.41 14.48
N VAL A 464 -0.05 -9.12 14.38
CA VAL A 464 -0.62 -8.39 13.26
C VAL A 464 -0.24 -6.91 13.43
N GLN A 465 0.78 -6.47 12.71
CA GLN A 465 1.35 -5.13 12.83
C GLN A 465 0.55 -4.14 12.00
N ILE A 466 -0.11 -3.17 12.66
CA ILE A 466 -1.00 -2.24 11.98
C ILE A 466 -0.21 -1.09 11.35
N ASP A 467 -0.40 -0.95 10.06
CA ASP A 467 -0.04 0.21 9.27
C ASP A 467 -1.22 1.20 9.25
N PHE A 468 -0.96 2.43 9.70
CA PHE A 468 -1.92 3.54 9.74
C PHE A 468 -2.05 4.16 8.35
N ALA A 469 -2.57 3.34 7.44
CA ALA A 469 -2.46 3.55 6.02
C ALA A 469 -3.28 4.74 5.50
N ASN A 470 -2.90 5.21 4.32
CA ASN A 470 -3.80 5.90 3.43
C ASN A 470 -4.67 4.88 2.66
N LYS A 471 -5.85 5.30 2.17
CA LYS A 471 -6.66 4.45 1.28
C LYS A 471 -5.93 4.01 0.01
N PHE A 472 -4.88 4.73 -0.37
CA PHE A 472 -3.88 4.32 -1.35
C PHE A 472 -2.65 3.80 -0.61
N ALA A 473 -2.38 2.49 -0.68
CA ALA A 473 -1.26 1.86 0.02
C ALA A 473 0.06 2.62 -0.20
N GLY A 474 0.82 2.81 0.88
CA GLY A 474 2.09 3.54 0.90
C GLY A 474 1.95 5.05 0.91
N GLY A 475 0.73 5.60 0.81
CA GLY A 475 0.44 7.03 0.96
C GLY A 475 1.41 7.95 0.19
N GLY A 476 2.20 8.71 0.93
CA GLY A 476 3.19 9.65 0.40
C GLY A 476 4.62 9.09 0.29
N VAL A 477 4.84 7.77 0.38
CA VAL A 477 6.19 7.16 0.52
C VAL A 477 7.09 7.48 -0.66
N LEU A 478 6.57 7.45 -1.89
CA LEU A 478 7.33 7.84 -3.09
C LEU A 478 7.28 9.35 -3.36
N ASN A 479 6.89 10.17 -2.38
CA ASN A 479 6.90 11.63 -2.46
C ASN A 479 7.45 12.26 -1.16
N ALA A 480 6.67 13.11 -0.48
CA ALA A 480 7.09 13.87 0.69
C ALA A 480 6.52 13.36 2.02
N GLY A 481 5.61 12.37 2.01
CA GLY A 481 5.09 11.76 3.22
C GLY A 481 6.20 11.01 3.96
N CYS A 482 6.20 11.07 5.29
CA CYS A 482 7.22 10.44 6.13
C CYS A 482 6.70 10.23 7.56
N VAL A 483 5.44 9.83 7.69
CA VAL A 483 4.83 9.45 8.98
C VAL A 483 4.82 7.92 9.08
N GLN A 484 4.02 7.34 9.98
CA GLN A 484 4.11 5.91 10.32
C GLN A 484 4.04 4.95 9.10
N GLU A 485 3.08 5.11 8.19
CA GLU A 485 2.96 4.29 6.97
C GLU A 485 4.21 4.39 6.09
N GLU A 486 4.62 5.60 5.74
CA GLU A 486 5.76 5.78 4.85
C GLU A 486 7.06 5.31 5.49
N ILE A 487 7.24 5.53 6.79
CA ILE A 487 8.41 5.02 7.52
C ILE A 487 8.44 3.50 7.42
N ARG A 488 7.32 2.80 7.71
CA ARG A 488 7.29 1.34 7.62
C ARG A 488 7.64 0.82 6.22
N PHE A 489 7.12 1.46 5.18
CA PHE A 489 7.45 1.13 3.78
C PHE A 489 8.92 1.41 3.42
N LEU A 490 9.59 2.36 4.09
CA LEU A 490 11.03 2.60 3.92
C LEU A 490 11.89 1.59 4.68
N LEU A 491 11.43 1.13 5.86
CA LEU A 491 12.14 0.10 6.63
C LEU A 491 12.09 -1.26 5.93
N SER A 492 10.98 -1.56 5.25
CA SER A 492 10.76 -2.77 4.45
C SER A 492 10.36 -2.43 3.01
N PRO A 493 11.29 -2.04 2.12
CA PRO A 493 10.97 -1.56 0.76
C PRO A 493 10.23 -2.56 -0.14
N GLU A 494 10.19 -3.84 0.22
CA GLU A 494 9.33 -4.86 -0.40
C GLU A 494 7.84 -4.47 -0.35
N LEU A 495 7.43 -3.71 0.66
CA LEU A 495 6.08 -3.15 0.79
C LEU A 495 5.72 -2.20 -0.36
N LEU A 496 6.69 -1.58 -1.05
CA LEU A 496 6.42 -0.69 -2.17
C LEU A 496 5.65 -1.39 -3.30
N VAL A 497 5.76 -2.71 -3.45
CA VAL A 497 4.98 -3.47 -4.44
C VAL A 497 3.47 -3.36 -4.16
N ALA A 498 3.05 -3.06 -2.93
CA ALA A 498 1.65 -2.76 -2.62
C ALA A 498 1.12 -1.58 -3.43
N CYS A 499 1.97 -0.56 -3.69
CA CYS A 499 1.61 0.59 -4.52
C CYS A 499 1.37 0.22 -6.00
N LEU A 500 1.83 -0.95 -6.43
CA LEU A 500 1.65 -1.47 -7.79
C LEU A 500 0.39 -2.32 -7.92
N VAL A 501 0.11 -3.16 -6.92
CA VAL A 501 -0.90 -4.22 -7.04
C VAL A 501 -2.22 -3.94 -6.33
N PHE A 502 -2.25 -3.09 -5.29
CA PHE A 502 -3.50 -2.74 -4.61
C PHE A 502 -4.14 -1.50 -5.21
N ALA A 503 -5.39 -1.64 -5.65
CA ALA A 503 -6.26 -0.49 -5.91
C ALA A 503 -6.63 0.20 -4.60
N LYS A 504 -7.11 1.45 -4.69
CA LYS A 504 -7.73 2.20 -3.60
C LYS A 504 -8.62 1.29 -2.73
N LEU A 505 -8.46 1.34 -1.42
CA LEU A 505 -9.30 0.61 -0.46
C LEU A 505 -10.71 1.21 -0.37
N GLU A 506 -11.73 0.35 -0.34
CA GLU A 506 -13.09 0.71 0.03
C GLU A 506 -13.30 0.63 1.55
N PRO A 507 -14.36 1.25 2.12
CA PRO A 507 -14.54 1.34 3.57
C PRO A 507 -14.58 0.02 4.34
N HIS A 508 -14.88 -1.09 3.66
CA HIS A 508 -15.01 -2.43 4.23
C HIS A 508 -13.82 -3.35 3.91
N GLU A 509 -12.71 -2.78 3.40
CA GLU A 509 -11.55 -3.54 2.96
C GLU A 509 -10.27 -3.16 3.69
N ALA A 510 -9.29 -4.05 3.70
CA ALA A 510 -7.93 -3.81 4.19
C ALA A 510 -6.93 -4.49 3.25
N PHE A 511 -5.67 -4.06 3.32
CA PHE A 511 -4.58 -4.82 2.71
C PHE A 511 -3.75 -5.52 3.78
N VAL A 512 -3.20 -6.68 3.43
CA VAL A 512 -2.32 -7.50 4.26
C VAL A 512 -1.11 -7.87 3.43
N ILE A 513 0.08 -7.73 4.01
CA ILE A 513 1.33 -8.16 3.38
C ILE A 513 2.05 -9.07 4.38
N HIS A 514 2.30 -10.32 3.97
CA HIS A 514 2.88 -11.36 4.81
C HIS A 514 4.18 -11.87 4.19
N GLY A 515 5.30 -11.68 4.89
CA GLY A 515 6.60 -12.23 4.51
C GLY A 515 7.71 -11.22 4.30
N THR A 516 7.48 -9.93 4.55
CA THR A 516 8.49 -8.89 4.30
C THR A 516 9.62 -8.92 5.33
N GLU A 517 10.81 -8.53 4.89
CA GLU A 517 12.01 -8.30 5.72
C GLU A 517 12.18 -6.81 6.04
N ARG A 518 12.69 -6.50 7.22
CA ARG A 518 13.16 -5.16 7.60
C ARG A 518 14.65 -5.01 7.32
N TYR A 519 15.04 -3.91 6.68
CA TYR A 519 16.41 -3.66 6.23
C TYR A 519 17.06 -2.44 6.89
N CYS A 520 16.28 -1.56 7.50
CA CYS A 520 16.78 -0.29 8.04
C CYS A 520 16.46 -0.11 9.52
N GLY A 521 17.46 0.38 10.25
CA GLY A 521 17.26 1.16 11.48
C GLY A 521 16.90 2.59 11.12
N TYR A 522 16.18 3.28 12.01
CA TYR A 522 15.82 4.69 11.81
C TYR A 522 15.73 5.46 13.13
N GLU A 523 15.77 6.77 13.00
CA GLU A 523 15.46 7.73 14.06
C GLU A 523 14.57 8.85 13.52
N GLY A 524 13.91 9.58 14.43
CA GLY A 524 13.05 10.70 14.08
C GLY A 524 11.75 10.31 13.36
N TYR A 525 10.94 11.31 13.04
CA TYR A 525 9.58 11.12 12.50
C TYR A 525 9.15 12.34 11.71
N GLY A 526 8.39 12.16 10.62
CA GLY A 526 7.98 13.28 9.77
C GLY A 526 9.20 13.98 9.18
N GLY A 527 9.29 15.30 9.39
CA GLY A 527 10.41 16.11 8.88
C GLY A 527 11.77 15.83 9.53
N SER A 528 11.83 15.12 10.66
CA SER A 528 13.08 14.77 11.36
C SER A 528 13.57 13.35 11.08
N PHE A 529 12.89 12.58 10.23
CA PHE A 529 13.27 11.21 9.89
C PHE A 529 14.70 11.13 9.34
N ALA A 530 15.47 10.18 9.85
CA ALA A 530 16.79 9.84 9.35
C ALA A 530 17.02 8.33 9.37
N PHE A 531 17.75 7.85 8.36
CA PHE A 531 18.27 6.48 8.33
C PHE A 531 19.31 6.31 9.45
N ALA A 532 19.21 5.23 10.22
CA ALA A 532 20.07 4.99 11.38
C ALA A 532 20.90 3.69 11.29
N GLY A 533 21.11 3.15 10.08
CA GLY A 533 21.99 1.99 9.83
C GLY A 533 21.26 0.76 9.31
N ASP A 534 22.05 -0.28 9.02
CA ASP A 534 21.53 -1.61 8.65
C ASP A 534 20.69 -2.21 9.79
N PHE A 535 19.70 -3.01 9.44
CA PHE A 535 18.93 -3.79 10.40
C PHE A 535 18.98 -5.27 10.03
N GLU A 536 19.44 -6.08 10.97
CA GLU A 536 19.45 -7.53 10.82
C GLU A 536 18.13 -8.10 11.34
N ASP A 537 17.25 -8.46 10.40
CA ASP A 537 15.93 -9.00 10.73
C ASP A 537 16.00 -10.48 11.09
N THR A 538 15.80 -10.75 12.38
CA THR A 538 15.79 -12.09 12.96
C THR A 538 14.41 -12.76 12.94
N THR A 539 13.41 -12.17 12.27
CA THR A 539 12.08 -12.77 12.15
C THR A 539 12.18 -14.17 11.54
N HIS A 540 11.50 -15.13 12.16
CA HIS A 540 11.56 -16.54 11.77
C HIS A 540 11.05 -16.78 10.34
N LEU A 541 11.74 -17.65 9.59
CA LEU A 541 11.34 -18.13 8.26
C LEU A 541 10.65 -19.49 8.40
N VAL A 542 9.38 -19.58 8.01
CA VAL A 542 8.62 -20.82 8.01
C VAL A 542 8.54 -21.43 6.62
N ARG A 543 8.60 -22.75 6.55
CA ARG A 543 8.35 -23.50 5.32
C ARG A 543 6.85 -23.72 5.15
N LEU A 544 6.32 -23.30 4.01
CA LEU A 544 4.93 -23.48 3.61
C LEU A 544 4.70 -24.89 3.03
N SER A 545 3.43 -25.28 2.89
CA SER A 545 3.03 -26.59 2.36
C SER A 545 3.48 -26.85 0.92
N ASP A 546 3.66 -25.78 0.13
CA ASP A 546 4.17 -25.84 -1.24
C ASP A 546 5.71 -25.80 -1.31
N GLY A 547 6.40 -25.83 -0.17
CA GLY A 547 7.86 -25.84 -0.07
C GLY A 547 8.50 -24.46 -0.07
N ALA A 548 7.75 -23.38 -0.35
CA ALA A 548 8.26 -22.01 -0.26
C ALA A 548 8.60 -21.62 1.18
N LEU A 549 9.43 -20.59 1.35
CA LEU A 549 9.77 -20.01 2.65
C LEU A 549 9.09 -18.64 2.80
N ARG A 550 8.53 -18.35 3.97
CA ARG A 550 7.89 -17.05 4.24
C ARG A 550 8.28 -16.57 5.64
N ARG A 551 8.59 -15.28 5.78
CA ARG A 551 8.85 -14.70 7.11
C ARG A 551 7.56 -14.56 7.89
N GLU A 552 7.62 -14.80 9.19
CA GLU A 552 6.52 -14.59 10.15
C GLU A 552 6.31 -13.10 10.49
N CYS A 553 6.16 -12.27 9.45
CA CYS A 553 5.92 -10.84 9.55
C CYS A 553 4.62 -10.52 8.81
N VAL A 554 3.61 -10.05 9.53
CA VAL A 554 2.28 -9.71 9.00
C VAL A 554 2.01 -8.23 9.23
N ILE A 555 1.92 -7.47 8.13
CA ILE A 555 1.64 -6.04 8.16
C ILE A 555 0.26 -5.82 7.54
N VAL A 556 -0.59 -5.05 8.21
CA VAL A 556 -1.97 -4.80 7.79
C VAL A 556 -2.25 -3.31 7.70
N GLY A 557 -2.59 -2.83 6.51
CA GLY A 557 -2.98 -1.45 6.28
C GLY A 557 -4.48 -1.24 6.41
N ILE A 558 -4.86 -0.34 7.32
CA ILE A 558 -6.22 0.16 7.47
C ILE A 558 -6.23 1.68 7.42
N ASP A 559 -7.07 2.27 6.56
CA ASP A 559 -7.16 3.73 6.42
C ASP A 559 -8.23 4.33 7.33
N ALA A 560 -7.87 5.32 8.14
CA ALA A 560 -8.79 6.07 8.99
C ALA A 560 -9.50 7.19 8.20
N THR A 561 -10.68 7.60 8.66
CA THR A 561 -11.34 8.81 8.14
C THR A 561 -10.52 10.06 8.53
N ASP A 562 -10.36 10.97 7.57
CA ASP A 562 -9.75 12.29 7.78
C ASP A 562 -10.81 13.30 8.26
N TYR A 563 -10.64 13.81 9.48
CA TYR A 563 -11.55 14.75 10.11
C TYR A 563 -11.09 16.23 10.00
N GLY A 564 -10.06 16.53 9.20
CA GLY A 564 -9.49 17.87 9.03
C GLY A 564 -10.51 18.95 8.63
N SER A 565 -10.56 20.04 9.41
CA SER A 565 -11.38 21.25 9.25
C SER A 565 -12.92 21.05 9.24
N ALA A 566 -13.59 21.61 10.26
CA ALA A 566 -15.04 21.67 10.50
C ALA A 566 -15.81 20.33 10.70
N ARG A 567 -15.13 19.18 10.84
CA ARG A 567 -15.78 17.85 10.90
C ARG A 567 -15.38 16.95 12.06
N VAL A 568 -14.57 17.43 13.01
CA VAL A 568 -14.07 16.65 14.16
C VAL A 568 -15.20 15.99 14.95
N GLU A 569 -16.31 16.70 15.21
CA GLU A 569 -17.45 16.14 15.96
C GLU A 569 -18.16 14.97 15.25
N ARG A 570 -17.98 14.82 13.92
CA ARG A 570 -18.64 13.74 13.17
C ARG A 570 -18.11 12.37 13.54
N GLN A 571 -16.89 12.27 14.09
CA GLN A 571 -16.30 11.01 14.50
C GLN A 571 -17.13 10.26 15.56
N TYR A 572 -17.90 11.00 16.37
CA TYR A 572 -18.78 10.43 17.40
C TYR A 572 -20.14 9.97 16.86
N THR A 573 -20.42 10.21 15.57
CA THR A 573 -21.68 9.77 14.96
C THR A 573 -21.64 8.27 14.68
N ARG A 574 -22.80 7.61 14.80
CA ARG A 574 -22.95 6.17 14.57
C ARG A 574 -22.35 5.70 13.25
N GLY A 575 -22.55 6.46 12.16
CA GLY A 575 -22.02 6.10 10.84
C GLY A 575 -20.48 6.11 10.76
N HIS A 576 -19.82 7.05 11.44
CA HIS A 576 -18.36 7.11 11.44
C HIS A 576 -17.74 6.08 12.38
N VAL A 577 -18.36 5.85 13.54
CA VAL A 577 -17.98 4.75 14.46
C VAL A 577 -18.13 3.40 13.75
N TRP A 578 -19.25 3.17 13.04
CA TRP A 578 -19.46 1.96 12.26
C TRP A 578 -18.40 1.77 11.17
N ARG A 579 -18.14 2.82 10.39
CA ARG A 579 -17.14 2.79 9.32
C ARG A 579 -15.76 2.39 9.86
N ASP A 580 -15.33 3.01 10.96
CA ASP A 580 -14.02 2.74 11.54
C ASP A 580 -13.95 1.35 12.21
N LEU A 581 -15.06 0.90 12.83
CA LEU A 581 -15.19 -0.46 13.36
C LEU A 581 -15.08 -1.50 12.26
N LEU A 582 -15.83 -1.34 11.16
CA LEU A 582 -15.83 -2.28 10.04
C LEU A 582 -14.46 -2.35 9.36
N LYS A 583 -13.80 -1.19 9.20
CA LYS A 583 -12.43 -1.09 8.67
C LYS A 583 -11.41 -1.83 9.54
N ALA A 584 -11.43 -1.59 10.86
CA ALA A 584 -10.55 -2.29 11.80
C ALA A 584 -10.85 -3.79 11.83
N TYR A 585 -12.14 -4.16 11.83
CA TYR A 585 -12.57 -5.56 11.76
C TYR A 585 -12.03 -6.26 10.50
N ALA A 586 -12.13 -5.62 9.32
CA ALA A 586 -11.58 -6.14 8.07
C ALA A 586 -10.06 -6.36 8.15
N GLY A 587 -9.31 -5.39 8.71
CA GLY A 587 -7.87 -5.55 8.93
C GLY A 587 -7.53 -6.73 9.85
N PHE A 588 -8.32 -6.94 10.91
CA PHE A 588 -8.06 -7.99 11.89
C PHE A 588 -8.60 -9.37 11.47
N ALA A 589 -9.30 -9.45 10.34
CA ALA A 589 -9.93 -10.65 9.82
C ALA A 589 -8.99 -11.55 8.99
N TYR A 590 -7.71 -11.18 8.83
CA TYR A 590 -6.76 -12.01 8.08
C TYR A 590 -6.58 -13.41 8.71
N PRO A 591 -6.87 -14.50 7.99
CA PRO A 591 -6.80 -15.85 8.56
C PRO A 591 -5.36 -16.36 8.71
N GLY A 592 -4.42 -15.89 7.88
CA GLY A 592 -3.04 -16.41 7.84
C GLY A 592 -2.13 -15.96 9.00
N ALA A 593 -2.67 -15.32 10.03
CA ALA A 593 -1.94 -14.84 11.21
C ALA A 593 -2.41 -15.57 12.49
N GLU A 594 -2.06 -16.85 12.55
CA GLU A 594 -2.35 -17.76 13.65
C GLU A 594 -1.17 -18.70 13.91
N ALA A 595 -1.03 -19.14 15.16
CA ALA A 595 -0.05 -20.16 15.56
C ALA A 595 -0.68 -21.07 16.61
N GLY A 596 -0.59 -22.40 16.42
CA GLY A 596 -1.08 -23.39 17.38
C GLY A 596 -2.58 -23.26 17.72
N GLY A 597 -3.41 -22.87 16.73
CA GLY A 597 -4.84 -22.65 16.92
C GLY A 597 -5.21 -21.36 17.65
N ARG A 598 -4.25 -20.45 17.88
CA ARG A 598 -4.48 -19.12 18.45
C ARG A 598 -4.17 -18.03 17.44
N CYS A 599 -5.07 -17.06 17.33
CA CYS A 599 -4.85 -15.88 16.51
C CYS A 599 -3.71 -15.03 17.10
N TRP A 600 -2.83 -14.51 16.24
CA TRP A 600 -1.81 -13.56 16.65
C TRP A 600 -2.44 -12.28 17.26
N PRO A 601 -1.83 -11.68 18.30
CA PRO A 601 -2.29 -10.39 18.82
C PRO A 601 -2.18 -9.28 17.78
N VAL A 602 -2.99 -8.23 17.92
CA VAL A 602 -2.91 -7.01 17.11
C VAL A 602 -1.94 -6.04 17.78
N ALA A 603 -0.89 -5.63 17.07
CA ALA A 603 0.00 -4.54 17.47
C ALA A 603 -0.43 -3.25 16.76
N THR A 604 -1.03 -2.32 17.50
CA THR A 604 -1.59 -1.07 16.95
C THR A 604 -1.23 0.14 17.83
N GLY A 605 -1.87 1.29 17.63
CA GLY A 605 -1.70 2.49 18.43
C GLY A 605 -2.70 3.58 18.01
N ASN A 606 -2.22 4.83 18.00
CA ASN A 606 -2.99 6.06 17.69
C ASN A 606 -3.41 6.19 16.20
N TRP A 607 -4.10 5.17 15.67
CA TRP A 607 -4.58 5.06 14.30
C TRP A 607 -5.49 6.23 13.92
N GLY A 608 -5.08 7.01 12.92
CA GLY A 608 -5.84 8.16 12.43
C GLY A 608 -5.87 9.38 13.36
N CYS A 609 -5.08 9.39 14.44
CA CYS A 609 -5.15 10.46 15.46
C CYS A 609 -4.15 11.61 15.24
N GLY A 610 -3.22 11.45 14.28
CA GLY A 610 -2.25 12.48 13.92
C GLY A 610 -2.80 13.45 12.87
N VAL A 611 -2.32 13.33 11.63
CA VAL A 611 -2.72 14.21 10.51
C VAL A 611 -4.23 14.20 10.28
N PHE A 612 -4.91 13.08 10.53
CA PHE A 612 -6.35 12.89 10.31
C PHE A 612 -7.23 13.34 11.49
N GLN A 613 -6.64 13.84 12.58
CA GLN A 613 -7.35 14.50 13.69
C GLN A 613 -8.44 13.64 14.39
N GLY A 614 -8.33 12.32 14.37
CA GLY A 614 -9.18 11.44 15.17
C GLY A 614 -8.89 11.50 16.68
N ASP A 615 -9.91 11.23 17.48
CA ASP A 615 -9.84 11.11 18.94
C ASP A 615 -9.25 9.73 19.32
N ARG A 616 -8.10 9.77 19.99
CA ARG A 616 -7.36 8.56 20.40
C ARG A 616 -8.08 7.69 21.42
N GLU A 617 -8.93 8.28 22.26
CA GLU A 617 -9.71 7.56 23.26
C GLU A 617 -10.83 6.75 22.59
N LEU A 618 -11.54 7.38 21.65
CA LEU A 618 -12.54 6.71 20.81
C LEU A 618 -11.90 5.62 19.95
N LYS A 619 -10.77 5.93 19.30
CA LYS A 619 -10.04 4.97 18.45
C LYS A 619 -9.51 3.76 19.23
N PHE A 620 -9.12 3.93 20.49
CA PHE A 620 -8.78 2.81 21.37
C PHE A 620 -9.97 1.86 21.53
N LEU A 621 -11.15 2.38 21.89
CA LEU A 621 -12.36 1.57 22.12
C LEU A 621 -12.84 0.85 20.86
N ILE A 622 -12.81 1.53 19.70
CA ILE A 622 -13.19 0.94 18.42
C ILE A 622 -12.27 -0.23 18.05
N GLN A 623 -10.95 -0.05 18.18
CA GLN A 623 -9.98 -1.10 17.89
C GLN A 623 -10.09 -2.26 18.87
N TRP A 624 -10.33 -1.98 20.16
CA TRP A 624 -10.51 -3.03 21.16
C TRP A 624 -11.72 -3.91 20.88
N LEU A 625 -12.85 -3.30 20.48
CA LEU A 625 -14.03 -4.04 20.05
C LEU A 625 -13.72 -4.88 18.80
N ALA A 626 -13.13 -4.28 17.76
CA ALA A 626 -12.79 -4.98 16.53
C ALA A 626 -11.87 -6.19 16.79
N ALA A 627 -10.83 -6.04 17.61
CA ALA A 627 -9.90 -7.10 17.97
C ALA A 627 -10.61 -8.23 18.73
N SER A 628 -11.49 -7.89 19.67
CA SER A 628 -12.29 -8.84 20.43
C SER A 628 -13.24 -9.65 19.55
N LEU A 629 -13.92 -9.00 18.59
CA LEU A 629 -14.77 -9.68 17.62
C LEU A 629 -14.00 -10.68 16.74
N ARG A 630 -12.69 -10.46 16.55
CA ARG A 630 -11.79 -11.35 15.83
C ARG A 630 -10.97 -12.28 16.74
N ARG A 631 -11.27 -12.32 18.04
CA ARG A 631 -10.60 -13.15 19.05
C ARG A 631 -9.08 -12.91 19.12
N ARG A 632 -8.66 -11.65 19.02
CA ARG A 632 -7.27 -11.22 19.09
C ARG A 632 -7.05 -10.35 20.33
N GLU A 633 -5.99 -10.63 21.09
CA GLU A 633 -5.47 -9.68 22.06
C GLU A 633 -5.05 -8.38 21.34
N MET A 634 -5.23 -7.23 22.00
CA MET A 634 -4.79 -5.94 21.49
C MET A 634 -3.60 -5.39 22.30
N VAL A 635 -2.48 -5.16 21.63
CA VAL A 635 -1.32 -4.45 22.16
C VAL A 635 -1.33 -3.05 21.57
N TYR A 636 -1.61 -2.04 22.42
CA TYR A 636 -1.71 -0.65 22.03
C TYR A 636 -0.40 0.09 22.35
N VAL A 637 0.36 0.41 21.31
CA VAL A 637 1.65 1.08 21.40
C VAL A 637 1.45 2.59 21.53
N LEU A 638 2.00 3.15 22.61
CA LEU A 638 1.99 4.56 22.95
C LEU A 638 3.35 5.19 22.67
N PHE A 639 3.33 6.41 22.16
CA PHE A 639 4.50 7.26 22.13
C PHE A 639 4.61 8.04 23.45
N GLU A 640 5.80 8.54 23.78
CA GLU A 640 6.05 9.27 25.03
C GLU A 640 5.08 10.42 25.29
N ARG A 641 4.73 11.18 24.24
CA ARG A 641 3.79 12.30 24.34
C ARG A 641 2.35 11.87 24.63
N ASP A 642 2.04 10.59 24.47
CA ASP A 642 0.71 10.01 24.56
C ASP A 642 0.54 9.14 25.83
N LEU A 643 1.51 9.16 26.75
CA LEU A 643 1.46 8.40 28.00
C LEU A 643 0.29 8.80 28.90
N ASP A 644 -0.26 10.00 28.76
CA ASP A 644 -1.44 10.42 29.50
C ASP A 644 -2.69 9.58 29.14
N LEU A 645 -2.75 9.00 27.93
CA LEU A 645 -3.80 8.07 27.53
C LEU A 645 -3.80 6.80 28.41
N GLN A 646 -2.62 6.30 28.78
CA GLN A 646 -2.48 5.11 29.61
C GLN A 646 -3.19 5.28 30.96
N THR A 647 -3.06 6.46 31.58
CA THR A 647 -3.69 6.76 32.88
C THR A 647 -5.22 6.67 32.85
N LYS A 648 -5.83 6.79 31.67
CA LYS A 648 -7.29 6.65 31.46
C LYS A 648 -7.69 5.24 31.02
N VAL A 649 -6.83 4.56 30.27
CA VAL A 649 -7.06 3.18 29.80
C VAL A 649 -6.95 2.19 30.97
N ASP A 650 -5.94 2.33 31.84
CA ASP A 650 -5.66 1.36 32.89
C ASP A 650 -6.84 1.15 33.86
N PRO A 651 -7.52 2.20 34.38
CA PRO A 651 -8.71 2.00 35.22
C PRO A 651 -9.86 1.30 34.51
N LEU A 652 -10.08 1.60 33.22
CA LEU A 652 -11.12 0.95 32.42
C LEU A 652 -10.81 -0.54 32.24
N LEU A 653 -9.58 -0.88 31.88
CA LEU A 653 -9.17 -2.27 31.70
C LEU A 653 -9.17 -3.02 33.04
N ALA A 654 -8.75 -2.40 34.14
CA ALA A 654 -8.82 -3.01 35.47
C ALA A 654 -10.26 -3.35 35.87
N LEU A 655 -11.22 -2.47 35.57
CA LEU A 655 -12.63 -2.71 35.81
C LEU A 655 -13.17 -3.84 34.90
N ALA A 656 -12.88 -3.76 33.61
CA ALA A 656 -13.31 -4.76 32.62
C ALA A 656 -12.69 -6.15 32.84
N THR A 657 -11.54 -6.23 33.49
CA THR A 657 -10.86 -7.50 33.81
C THR A 657 -11.09 -7.97 35.25
N SER A 658 -11.91 -7.25 36.04
CA SER A 658 -12.30 -7.69 37.39
C SER A 658 -13.05 -9.02 37.35
N ALA A 659 -13.00 -9.80 38.43
CA ALA A 659 -13.64 -11.12 38.49
C ALA A 659 -15.13 -11.06 38.12
N LYS A 660 -15.84 -10.05 38.63
CA LYS A 660 -17.26 -9.80 38.32
C LYS A 660 -17.51 -9.50 36.85
N ALA A 661 -16.63 -8.70 36.24
CA ALA A 661 -16.75 -8.35 34.83
C ALA A 661 -16.49 -9.56 33.92
N ARG A 662 -15.48 -10.39 34.25
CA ARG A 662 -15.20 -11.64 33.53
C ARG A 662 -16.36 -12.62 33.62
N GLU A 663 -16.89 -12.82 34.82
CA GLU A 663 -18.05 -13.67 35.03
C GLU A 663 -19.27 -13.19 34.22
N TRP A 664 -19.55 -11.88 34.25
CA TRP A 664 -20.63 -11.29 33.46
C TRP A 664 -20.44 -11.47 31.94
N ASP A 665 -19.20 -11.35 31.47
CA ASP A 665 -18.84 -11.58 30.07
C ASP A 665 -18.94 -13.06 29.68
N GLU A 666 -18.47 -13.98 30.51
CA GLU A 666 -18.57 -15.42 30.26
C GLU A 666 -20.02 -15.91 30.22
N GLN A 667 -20.88 -15.40 31.11
CA GLN A 667 -22.28 -15.79 31.18
C GLN A 667 -23.12 -15.23 30.04
N THR A 668 -22.88 -13.96 29.66
CA THR A 668 -23.81 -13.22 28.78
C THR A 668 -23.13 -12.37 27.72
N ALA A 669 -21.81 -12.42 27.57
CA ALA A 669 -21.03 -11.46 26.81
C ALA A 669 -21.36 -10.01 27.17
N GLY A 670 -21.55 -9.77 28.47
CA GLY A 670 -21.95 -8.50 29.03
C GLY A 670 -21.02 -7.34 28.65
N LEU A 671 -19.71 -7.57 28.59
CA LEU A 671 -18.74 -6.53 28.23
C LEU A 671 -18.81 -6.18 26.74
N SER A 672 -18.88 -7.19 25.87
CA SER A 672 -19.05 -6.97 24.43
C SER A 672 -20.34 -6.18 24.14
N ARG A 673 -21.45 -6.57 24.77
CA ARG A 673 -22.74 -5.86 24.63
C ARG A 673 -22.69 -4.45 25.19
N TRP A 674 -22.03 -4.25 26.33
CA TRP A 674 -21.84 -2.93 26.94
C TRP A 674 -21.06 -1.99 26.01
N LEU A 675 -19.92 -2.44 25.49
CA LEU A 675 -19.04 -1.58 24.68
C LEU A 675 -19.75 -1.10 23.41
N VAL A 676 -20.54 -1.97 22.79
CA VAL A 676 -21.32 -1.67 21.59
C VAL A 676 -22.45 -0.70 21.90
N ARG A 677 -23.17 -0.92 23.00
CA ARG A 677 -24.17 0.04 23.49
C ARG A 677 -23.54 1.40 23.78
N PHE A 678 -22.36 1.43 24.38
CA PHE A 678 -21.65 2.68 24.66
C PHE A 678 -21.30 3.42 23.35
N LEU A 679 -20.64 2.73 22.42
CA LEU A 679 -20.19 3.29 21.15
C LEU A 679 -21.32 3.78 20.24
N PHE A 680 -22.45 3.05 20.19
CA PHE A 680 -23.54 3.35 19.26
C PHE A 680 -24.76 4.03 19.91
N GLY A 681 -24.90 3.97 21.23
CA GLY A 681 -26.04 4.51 21.97
C GLY A 681 -25.70 5.71 22.87
N GLU A 682 -24.60 5.65 23.61
CA GLU A 682 -24.28 6.67 24.64
C GLU A 682 -23.37 7.79 24.11
N LEU A 683 -22.51 7.48 23.13
CA LEU A 683 -21.49 8.40 22.61
C LEU A 683 -22.09 9.68 21.98
N THR A 684 -23.22 9.56 21.27
CA THR A 684 -23.87 10.69 20.56
C THR A 684 -24.41 11.77 21.49
N GLY A 685 -24.64 11.45 22.77
CA GLY A 685 -25.14 12.38 23.79
C GLY A 685 -24.02 13.08 24.59
N MET A 686 -22.75 12.81 24.29
CA MET A 686 -21.63 13.44 25.00
C MET A 686 -21.54 14.93 24.70
N ARG A 687 -21.29 15.74 25.75
CA ARG A 687 -21.03 17.18 25.57
C ARG A 687 -19.58 17.37 25.13
N GLY A 688 -19.35 18.28 24.19
CA GLY A 688 -18.01 18.59 23.69
C GLY A 688 -17.01 18.87 24.83
N GLY A 689 -15.85 18.22 24.78
CA GLY A 689 -14.77 18.36 25.76
C GLY A 689 -14.73 17.31 26.88
N GLN A 690 -15.66 16.35 26.92
CA GLN A 690 -15.60 15.21 27.85
C GLN A 690 -14.67 14.10 27.34
N SER A 691 -13.88 13.52 28.25
CA SER A 691 -13.03 12.34 28.01
C SER A 691 -13.88 11.11 27.69
N VAL A 692 -13.70 10.52 26.51
CA VAL A 692 -14.44 9.34 26.03
C VAL A 692 -14.18 8.14 26.92
N LEU A 693 -12.92 7.88 27.30
CA LEU A 693 -12.58 6.76 28.18
C LEU A 693 -13.12 6.95 29.60
N THR A 694 -13.17 8.19 30.10
CA THR A 694 -13.78 8.47 31.41
C THR A 694 -15.29 8.24 31.38
N CYS A 695 -15.97 8.63 30.30
CA CYS A 695 -17.38 8.32 30.10
C CYS A 695 -17.62 6.81 29.97
N ALA A 696 -16.76 6.09 29.23
CA ALA A 696 -16.81 4.64 29.11
C ALA A 696 -16.66 3.96 30.47
N PHE A 697 -15.65 4.34 31.27
CA PHE A 697 -15.45 3.80 32.62
C PHE A 697 -16.71 3.93 33.49
N ARG A 698 -17.30 5.13 33.56
CA ARG A 698 -18.53 5.38 34.34
C ARG A 698 -19.75 4.65 33.77
N SER A 699 -19.78 4.40 32.47
CA SER A 699 -20.82 3.58 31.83
C SER A 699 -20.69 2.12 32.25
N LEU A 700 -19.47 1.56 32.18
CA LEU A 700 -19.19 0.19 32.58
C LEU A 700 -19.48 -0.05 34.07
N GLU A 701 -19.06 0.87 34.93
CA GLU A 701 -19.30 0.79 36.38
C GLU A 701 -20.81 0.72 36.71
N ARG A 702 -21.62 1.57 36.06
CA ARG A 702 -23.08 1.52 36.21
C ARG A 702 -23.68 0.22 35.68
N ALA A 703 -23.21 -0.27 34.54
CA ALA A 703 -23.69 -1.52 33.94
C ALA A 703 -23.40 -2.73 34.84
N LEU A 704 -22.18 -2.81 35.39
CA LEU A 704 -21.80 -3.85 36.35
C LEU A 704 -22.62 -3.77 37.65
N ALA A 705 -22.83 -2.57 38.18
CA ALA A 705 -23.66 -2.38 39.37
C ALA A 705 -25.11 -2.85 39.15
N ALA A 706 -25.70 -2.53 38.00
CA ALA A 706 -27.04 -2.97 37.63
C ALA A 706 -27.13 -4.50 37.49
N HIS A 707 -26.12 -5.14 36.89
CA HIS A 707 -26.06 -6.60 36.78
C HIS A 707 -25.97 -7.27 38.17
N CYS A 708 -25.14 -6.75 39.07
CA CYS A 708 -25.05 -7.27 40.45
C CYS A 708 -26.39 -7.14 41.21
N GLN A 709 -27.14 -6.06 41.00
CA GLN A 709 -28.47 -5.88 41.61
C GLN A 709 -29.50 -6.88 41.06
N GLN A 710 -29.45 -7.20 39.77
CA GLN A 710 -30.33 -8.20 39.16
C GLN A 710 -30.07 -9.59 39.72
N GLN A 711 -28.80 -10.00 39.84
CA GLN A 711 -28.45 -11.30 40.45
C GLN A 711 -28.87 -11.40 41.94
N THR A 712 -28.76 -10.31 42.71
CA THR A 712 -29.21 -10.31 44.12
C THR A 712 -30.74 -10.27 44.26
N GLY A 713 -31.46 -9.66 43.32
CA GLY A 713 -32.93 -9.66 43.29
C GLY A 713 -33.53 -11.00 42.88
N GLU A 714 -32.93 -11.71 41.92
CA GLU A 714 -33.33 -13.06 41.51
C GLU A 714 -33.07 -14.10 42.63
N ALA A 715 -31.94 -14.00 43.32
CA ALA A 715 -31.65 -14.84 44.50
C ALA A 715 -32.63 -14.63 45.68
N GLN A 716 -33.25 -13.45 45.78
CA GLN A 716 -34.28 -13.15 46.79
C GLN A 716 -35.71 -13.56 46.36
N GLN A 717 -35.94 -13.84 45.06
CA GLN A 717 -37.22 -14.35 44.57
C GLN A 717 -37.33 -15.87 44.64
N GLU A 718 -36.21 -16.61 44.57
CA GLU A 718 -36.19 -18.07 44.75
C GLU A 718 -36.30 -18.54 46.22
N THR A 719 -36.23 -17.63 47.19
CA THR A 719 -36.28 -17.95 48.64
C THR A 719 -37.57 -17.53 49.35
N ARG A 720 -38.71 -17.46 48.64
CA ARG A 720 -40.02 -17.19 49.28
C ARG A 720 -40.75 -18.50 49.63
N PRO A 721 -40.88 -18.90 50.92
CA PRO A 721 -41.68 -20.07 51.29
C PRO A 721 -43.18 -19.72 51.19
N GLN A 722 -43.99 -20.68 50.76
CA GLN A 722 -45.45 -20.60 50.84
C GLN A 722 -45.93 -20.54 52.30
N PRO A 723 -47.07 -19.90 52.61
CA PRO A 723 -47.54 -19.77 53.98
C PRO A 723 -48.36 -21.00 54.39
N GLU A 724 -47.93 -21.71 55.42
CA GLU A 724 -48.79 -22.61 56.18
C GLU A 724 -48.76 -22.30 57.69
N SER A 725 -49.83 -22.73 58.32
CA SER A 725 -50.51 -22.23 59.52
C SER A 725 -49.79 -22.33 60.86
N VAL A 726 -49.98 -21.27 61.65
CA VAL A 726 -50.37 -21.20 63.08
C VAL A 726 -50.01 -22.38 64.01
N GLY A 727 -49.22 -22.05 65.04
CA GLY A 727 -49.10 -22.78 66.30
C GLY A 727 -48.15 -22.09 67.29
N GLU A 728 -48.69 -21.29 68.21
CA GLU A 728 -48.00 -20.74 69.40
C GLU A 728 -48.02 -21.75 70.58
N PRO A 729 -47.38 -21.48 71.75
CA PRO A 729 -45.96 -21.18 71.97
C PRO A 729 -45.41 -21.99 73.19
N GLN A 730 -44.09 -22.03 73.42
CA GLN A 730 -43.57 -22.25 74.78
C GLN A 730 -42.21 -21.60 75.02
N GLN A 731 -42.11 -21.04 76.23
CA GLN A 731 -41.14 -20.09 76.76
C GLN A 731 -39.78 -20.72 77.10
N ALA A 732 -38.69 -19.95 76.96
CA ALA A 732 -37.79 -19.59 78.08
C ALA A 732 -36.57 -18.76 77.61
N SER A 733 -36.34 -17.66 78.31
CA SER A 733 -35.23 -16.69 78.28
C SER A 733 -34.19 -17.02 79.40
N PRO A 734 -33.10 -16.23 79.67
CA PRO A 734 -32.10 -15.59 78.78
C PRO A 734 -30.62 -15.64 79.29
N SER A 735 -29.66 -15.40 78.37
CA SER A 735 -28.39 -14.60 78.53
C SER A 735 -27.25 -15.09 79.48
N PRO A 736 -26.06 -14.42 79.54
CA PRO A 736 -25.23 -13.71 78.53
C PRO A 736 -23.72 -14.09 78.61
N LYS A 737 -22.89 -13.58 77.69
CA LYS A 737 -21.62 -12.83 77.94
C LYS A 737 -20.68 -12.79 76.72
N SER A 738 -20.41 -11.57 76.25
CA SER A 738 -19.14 -11.12 75.64
C SER A 738 -18.25 -10.53 76.76
N PRO A 739 -17.08 -9.88 76.54
CA PRO A 739 -16.21 -9.74 75.35
C PRO A 739 -14.71 -10.00 75.67
N SER A 740 -13.80 -9.93 74.68
CA SER A 740 -12.59 -9.10 74.78
C SER A 740 -11.76 -9.07 73.49
N ARG A 741 -11.04 -7.96 73.37
CA ARG A 741 -10.27 -7.39 72.26
C ARG A 741 -8.79 -7.48 72.65
N MET A 742 -7.88 -7.79 71.72
CA MET A 742 -6.50 -7.25 71.70
C MET A 742 -5.70 -7.75 70.47
N GLU A 743 -5.29 -6.81 69.62
CA GLU A 743 -4.08 -6.85 68.77
C GLU A 743 -2.89 -6.24 69.56
N PRO A 744 -1.65 -6.17 69.03
CA PRO A 744 -0.82 -7.13 68.26
C PRO A 744 0.56 -7.33 68.98
N PRO A 745 1.57 -8.04 68.40
CA PRO A 745 2.63 -7.32 67.64
C PRO A 745 3.39 -8.13 66.55
N LEU A 746 4.01 -7.42 65.60
CA LEU A 746 5.19 -7.83 64.78
C LEU A 746 6.50 -7.51 65.56
N PRO A 747 7.75 -7.84 65.16
CA PRO A 747 8.25 -8.37 63.87
C PRO A 747 9.32 -9.51 63.97
N GLY A 748 9.76 -10.05 62.83
CA GLY A 748 10.97 -10.90 62.78
C GLY A 748 11.23 -11.58 61.44
N LEU A 749 12.09 -10.94 60.64
CA LEU A 749 13.07 -11.46 59.67
C LEU A 749 13.02 -12.96 59.31
N ASP A 750 12.95 -13.28 58.00
CA ASP A 750 14.11 -13.90 57.34
C ASP A 750 14.10 -13.66 55.81
N GLU A 751 15.29 -13.35 55.30
CA GLU A 751 15.62 -13.19 53.89
C GLU A 751 15.84 -14.56 53.25
N SER A 752 15.45 -14.74 51.98
CA SER A 752 16.38 -15.14 50.92
C SER A 752 15.69 -15.55 49.61
N VAL A 753 16.41 -15.23 48.52
CA VAL A 753 16.32 -15.81 47.16
C VAL A 753 15.26 -15.25 46.20
N ALA A 754 15.65 -14.25 45.41
CA ALA A 754 15.80 -14.36 43.94
C ALA A 754 15.99 -12.97 43.30
N LYS A 755 17.24 -12.51 43.17
CA LYS A 755 17.61 -11.43 42.25
C LYS A 755 17.56 -11.95 40.82
N ARG A 756 16.62 -11.48 40.01
CA ARG A 756 16.76 -11.43 38.55
C ARG A 756 16.55 -9.99 38.11
N ALA A 757 17.59 -9.43 37.50
CA ALA A 757 17.68 -8.03 37.12
C ALA A 757 16.60 -7.66 36.09
N SER A 758 15.64 -6.85 36.51
CA SER A 758 14.80 -6.06 35.61
C SER A 758 15.59 -4.80 35.24
N LEU A 759 16.23 -4.81 34.07
CA LEU A 759 16.64 -3.59 33.40
C LEU A 759 15.36 -2.88 32.95
N GLU A 760 14.90 -1.89 33.72
CA GLU A 760 13.92 -0.93 33.24
C GLU A 760 14.51 -0.20 32.03
N LYS A 761 14.10 -0.60 30.83
CA LYS A 761 14.41 0.13 29.60
C LYS A 761 13.64 1.45 29.65
N LYS A 762 14.36 2.57 29.56
CA LYS A 762 13.74 3.90 29.44
C LYS A 762 12.88 3.96 28.16
N PRO A 763 11.79 4.74 28.14
CA PRO A 763 11.03 5.03 26.93
C PRO A 763 11.95 5.49 25.80
N LYS A 764 11.63 5.09 24.55
CA LYS A 764 12.41 5.50 23.38
C LYS A 764 11.97 6.88 22.92
N GLU A 765 12.91 7.83 22.93
CA GLU A 765 12.69 9.20 22.46
C GLU A 765 12.50 9.25 20.93
N LEU A 766 11.26 9.46 20.47
CA LEU A 766 10.96 9.86 19.10
C LEU A 766 10.20 11.19 19.14
N GLN A 767 10.92 12.30 18.95
CA GLN A 767 10.33 13.64 18.87
C GLN A 767 9.47 13.78 17.59
N GLN A 768 8.21 13.39 17.68
CA GLN A 768 7.23 13.60 16.61
C GLN A 768 6.76 15.07 16.60
N LYS A 769 7.44 15.93 15.85
CA LYS A 769 6.87 17.21 15.40
C LYS A 769 5.97 16.94 14.20
N THR A 770 4.80 17.59 14.13
CA THR A 770 3.91 17.39 12.97
C THR A 770 4.56 17.99 11.72
N MET A 771 4.19 17.50 10.53
CA MET A 771 4.66 18.09 9.27
C MET A 771 4.28 19.59 9.18
N GLN A 772 3.15 19.99 9.76
CA GLN A 772 2.70 21.38 9.81
C GLN A 772 3.64 22.26 10.65
N ASP A 773 4.14 21.75 11.78
CA ASP A 773 5.10 22.48 12.64
C ASP A 773 6.45 22.74 11.94
N TYR A 774 6.76 21.95 10.92
CA TYR A 774 8.03 22.02 10.20
C TYR A 774 7.97 22.87 8.92
N PHE A 775 6.79 23.00 8.30
CA PHE A 775 6.54 23.88 7.16
C PHE A 775 5.96 25.25 7.54
N ALA A 776 5.68 25.49 8.82
CA ALA A 776 5.41 26.83 9.31
C ALA A 776 6.64 27.73 9.05
N SER A 777 6.42 28.88 8.39
CA SER A 777 7.45 29.90 8.23
C SER A 777 7.91 30.34 9.62
N LYS A 778 9.18 30.14 9.94
CA LYS A 778 9.83 30.94 10.99
C LYS A 778 10.16 32.32 10.43
#